data_AF-A0A1Y2VXK1-F1
#
_entry.id   AF-A0A1Y2VXK1-F1
#
_cell.length_a   1.000
_cell.length_b   1.000
_cell.length_c   1.000
_cell.angle_alpha   90.00
_cell.angle_beta   90.00
_cell.angle_gamma   90.00
#
_symmetry.space_group_name_H-M   'P 1'
#
loop_
_entity.id
_entity.type
_entity.pdbx_description
1 polymer ?
#
loop_
_entity_poly.entity_id
_entity_poly.type
_entity_poly.pdbx_seq_one_letter_code
_entity_poly.pdbx_strand_id
1 'polypeptide(L)'
;MDNHRIGRTPSPGHPLQHGYQLDDVPYGHHPAVASNLDIPAGPGRYTPGSDHLPLNAAHSSDTLSQDPYGHPQGYSSEYSVNPEQHHDAYYSQPYEPPHSASTPFADQHGYDYDDHDQRPMLAQNDPYAQGQPPEPYQDDPNHQQQPGAAIKRWKTVKQVLLYRGNLVLDCPVPPRLLNQLPHGERDEFTHMRYTAATCDPNDFYNENFTLRQKLFSKPRHTELFIVITMYNEDDILFARTMIGVLKNIEYMCSRKESKTWGPDAWKKIVVCVVSDGRAKINPRTRALLSGMGVYQEGIAKQQVNSKDVTAHIYEYTTQVGMQIKNDVVQLIPKKQPVQMLFCLKEKNQKKINSHRWFFQAFGHVLNPNICVLIDAGTKPGSNSIYHLWKAFDLEPMCAGACGEIKAMLGRGGKELINPLVATQNFEYKMSNILDKPLESAFGFISVLPGAFSAYRYVALQNDKNGLGPLEKYFKGETLHGAGAGVFTANMYLAEDRILCFELVTKRNCHWILQYVKSATGETDVPDSVTELILQRRRWLNGSFFAAIYAIAHFYQFFRSDHSILRKLMFFLEFGFQTFNMIFAWFAIGNFFLVFKILTTSLGDDKLLGQVGEILGVVFEWFYGISLMSCFVLSMGNRPAGSGKLYTAMVIFWCVIMIYLTFAAVFITVIAVKEQVEKGFNISDIFKNQLFYSLIVSMLSTWGLWLIASLLMFDPWHMITSFIQYLLLTPTYVNVLNVYAFCNTHDISWGTKGDDKPEELPTVDTKDGKGKTDLPDEGDLNAQYERELAVFGKKHVVIQKPPSDAQKAEAQMDYYRWIRSLVVLIWMITNFGLVALVLSTAGLERLSPSQAEESQDQRSTLYMTIVLWSVAGLSAFKFIGAIWFLIVRMFRGV
;
A
#
# COMPACT_ATOMS: atom_id res chain seq x y z
N MET A 1 -32.22 50.82 -26.14
CA MET A 1 -32.80 50.47 -27.45
C MET A 1 -32.10 49.18 -27.87
N ASP A 2 -32.69 47.98 -27.91
CA ASP A 2 -34.07 47.53 -27.81
C ASP A 2 -34.13 46.09 -27.26
N ASN A 3 -35.27 45.77 -26.65
CA ASN A 3 -35.66 44.46 -26.13
C ASN A 3 -36.18 43.53 -27.23
N HIS A 4 -35.82 42.23 -27.14
CA HIS A 4 -36.62 41.01 -27.41
C HIS A 4 -35.86 39.93 -28.20
N ARG A 5 -35.64 38.77 -27.55
CA ARG A 5 -36.20 37.46 -27.93
C ARG A 5 -35.67 36.35 -27.03
N ILE A 6 -36.61 35.76 -26.27
CA ILE A 6 -36.46 34.52 -25.50
C ILE A 6 -36.87 33.36 -26.41
N GLY A 7 -36.15 32.24 -26.36
CA GLY A 7 -36.66 30.92 -26.72
C GLY A 7 -36.05 30.24 -27.95
N ARG A 8 -34.95 29.51 -27.77
CA ARG A 8 -34.60 28.31 -28.55
C ARG A 8 -33.84 27.31 -27.67
N THR A 9 -34.39 26.10 -27.53
CA THR A 9 -33.72 24.91 -27.00
C THR A 9 -32.73 24.34 -28.03
N PRO A 10 -31.55 23.81 -27.65
CA PRO A 10 -30.63 23.17 -28.60
C PRO A 10 -31.03 21.72 -28.92
N SER A 11 -30.77 21.30 -30.16
CA SER A 11 -31.05 19.96 -30.70
C SER A 11 -29.99 18.91 -30.29
N PRO A 12 -30.31 17.60 -30.36
CA PRO A 12 -29.46 16.51 -29.89
C PRO A 12 -28.34 16.21 -30.89
N GLY A 13 -27.13 16.70 -30.61
CA GLY A 13 -25.96 16.44 -31.45
C GLY A 13 -24.65 17.05 -30.94
N HIS A 14 -24.72 17.98 -29.98
CA HIS A 14 -23.54 18.57 -29.32
C HIS A 14 -23.79 18.65 -27.81
N PRO A 15 -23.14 17.80 -26.98
CA PRO A 15 -23.15 17.99 -25.53
C PRO A 15 -22.41 19.27 -25.17
N LEU A 16 -23.00 20.09 -24.31
CA LEU A 16 -22.37 21.26 -23.71
C LEU A 16 -21.09 20.84 -22.99
N GLN A 17 -19.96 21.35 -23.47
CA GLN A 17 -18.64 21.13 -22.91
C GLN A 17 -18.46 22.05 -21.71
N HIS A 18 -18.92 21.64 -20.52
CA HIS A 18 -18.50 22.28 -19.27
C HIS A 18 -17.10 21.78 -18.89
N GLY A 19 -16.09 22.35 -19.55
CA GLY A 19 -14.70 22.25 -19.15
C GLY A 19 -14.38 23.28 -18.08
N TYR A 20 -13.62 22.86 -17.06
CA TYR A 20 -12.91 23.77 -16.17
C TYR A 20 -11.84 24.49 -17.00
N GLN A 21 -12.09 25.76 -17.31
CA GLN A 21 -11.14 26.66 -17.96
C GLN A 21 -10.67 27.66 -16.89
N LEU A 22 -9.42 27.50 -16.47
CA LEU A 22 -8.68 28.56 -15.79
C LEU A 22 -8.44 29.66 -16.82
N ASP A 23 -8.71 30.90 -16.41
CA ASP A 23 -8.80 32.10 -17.26
C ASP A 23 -7.62 32.28 -18.23
N ASP A 24 -7.97 32.64 -19.47
CA ASP A 24 -7.07 32.97 -20.57
C ASP A 24 -6.31 34.29 -20.30
N VAL A 25 -4.99 34.26 -20.48
CA VAL A 25 -4.14 35.45 -20.63
C VAL A 25 -4.20 35.88 -22.10
N PRO A 26 -4.54 37.15 -22.43
CA PRO A 26 -4.80 37.53 -23.81
C PRO A 26 -3.50 37.81 -24.58
N TYR A 27 -3.36 37.17 -25.73
CA TYR A 27 -2.43 37.61 -26.79
C TYR A 27 -2.87 38.97 -27.34
N GLY A 28 -2.00 39.98 -27.21
CA GLY A 28 -2.16 41.32 -27.77
C GLY A 28 -1.05 41.67 -28.76
N HIS A 29 -1.49 41.92 -30.00
CA HIS A 29 -0.85 42.57 -31.14
C HIS A 29 0.48 43.34 -30.99
N HIS A 30 1.34 43.12 -32.00
CA HIS A 30 2.44 44.00 -32.42
C HIS A 30 1.99 45.43 -32.72
N PRO A 31 2.89 46.41 -32.49
CA PRO A 31 3.13 47.47 -33.45
C PRO A 31 4.58 47.44 -33.96
N ALA A 32 4.72 47.74 -35.25
CA ALA A 32 5.98 47.85 -35.96
C ALA A 32 6.77 49.11 -35.55
N VAL A 33 8.07 48.97 -35.27
CA VAL A 33 9.09 49.99 -35.50
C VAL A 33 10.38 49.30 -35.97
N ALA A 34 10.91 49.78 -37.09
CA ALA A 34 12.07 49.27 -37.78
C ALA A 34 13.39 49.73 -37.14
N SER A 35 14.40 48.86 -37.16
CA SER A 35 15.80 49.26 -37.35
C SER A 35 16.66 48.05 -37.73
N ASN A 36 17.26 48.15 -38.91
CA ASN A 36 18.28 47.28 -39.49
C ASN A 36 19.44 47.01 -38.52
N LEU A 37 20.08 45.83 -38.63
CA LEU A 37 21.52 45.70 -38.89
C LEU A 37 21.96 44.22 -38.94
N ASP A 38 22.26 43.79 -40.16
CA ASP A 38 23.34 42.92 -40.62
C ASP A 38 23.74 41.64 -39.86
N ILE A 39 23.52 40.53 -40.56
CA ILE A 39 24.19 39.24 -40.43
C ILE A 39 25.61 39.35 -41.01
N PRO A 40 26.65 38.81 -40.34
CA PRO A 40 27.80 38.26 -41.03
C PRO A 40 27.80 36.73 -40.91
N ALA A 41 27.78 36.08 -42.08
CA ALA A 41 27.93 34.65 -42.26
C ALA A 41 29.37 34.19 -41.91
N GLY A 42 29.49 33.04 -41.26
CA GLY A 42 30.74 32.31 -41.07
C GLY A 42 30.48 30.80 -40.90
N PRO A 43 31.29 29.89 -41.48
CA PRO A 43 30.96 28.48 -41.59
C PRO A 43 31.43 27.70 -40.34
N GLY A 44 30.49 27.13 -39.59
CA GLY A 44 30.78 26.27 -38.44
C GLY A 44 29.87 25.05 -38.42
N ARG A 45 30.45 23.85 -38.39
CA ARG A 45 29.77 22.55 -38.37
C ARG A 45 28.81 22.44 -37.18
N TYR A 46 27.53 22.16 -37.45
CA TYR A 46 26.55 21.77 -36.45
C TYR A 46 26.81 20.33 -35.99
N THR A 47 27.31 20.14 -34.78
CA THR A 47 26.99 18.99 -33.93
C THR A 47 25.75 19.36 -33.09
N PRO A 48 24.75 18.47 -32.93
CA PRO A 48 23.67 18.72 -31.98
C PRO A 48 24.27 18.68 -30.56
N GLY A 49 24.06 19.74 -29.78
CA GLY A 49 24.58 19.87 -28.42
C GLY A 49 24.20 18.66 -27.55
N SER A 50 25.20 18.07 -26.92
CA SER A 50 25.03 17.08 -25.87
C SER A 50 24.47 17.77 -24.64
N ASP A 51 23.30 17.30 -24.17
CA ASP A 51 22.73 17.66 -22.87
C ASP A 51 23.58 17.02 -21.75
N HIS A 52 24.79 17.53 -21.54
CA HIS A 52 25.51 17.31 -20.28
C HIS A 52 24.86 18.19 -19.20
N LEU A 53 24.65 17.64 -18.01
CA LEU A 53 24.29 18.42 -16.83
C LEU A 53 25.60 18.91 -16.17
N PRO A 54 26.03 20.17 -16.33
CA PRO A 54 27.22 20.65 -15.64
C PRO A 54 26.84 20.97 -14.20
N LEU A 55 26.93 19.99 -13.29
CA LEU A 55 26.77 20.24 -11.85
C LEU A 55 27.91 21.09 -11.24
N ASN A 56 28.94 21.46 -12.03
CA ASN A 56 30.07 22.28 -11.59
C ASN A 56 30.02 23.76 -12.04
N ALA A 57 28.93 24.22 -12.67
CA ALA A 57 28.73 25.66 -12.87
C ALA A 57 28.04 26.25 -11.64
N ALA A 58 28.84 26.78 -10.72
CA ALA A 58 28.32 27.53 -9.58
C ALA A 58 27.61 28.81 -10.06
N HIS A 59 26.32 28.92 -9.79
CA HIS A 59 25.70 30.23 -9.59
C HIS A 59 25.77 30.52 -8.09
N SER A 60 26.84 31.19 -7.67
CA SER A 60 26.86 31.91 -6.39
C SER A 60 26.11 33.23 -6.58
N SER A 61 25.21 33.54 -5.66
CA SER A 61 24.50 34.83 -5.60
C SER A 61 25.39 36.02 -5.17
N ASP A 62 26.70 35.82 -5.05
CA ASP A 62 27.66 36.84 -4.54
C ASP A 62 28.66 37.35 -5.60
N THR A 63 28.45 37.08 -6.89
CA THR A 63 29.31 37.59 -7.97
C THR A 63 28.52 38.35 -9.02
N LEU A 64 27.96 39.49 -8.59
CA LEU A 64 27.40 40.50 -9.49
C LEU A 64 27.75 41.90 -8.98
N SER A 65 29.04 42.14 -8.71
CA SER A 65 29.56 43.50 -8.52
C SER A 65 31.09 43.50 -8.47
N GLN A 66 31.74 43.41 -9.62
CA GLN A 66 33.09 43.96 -9.81
C GLN A 66 33.40 44.05 -11.31
N ASP A 67 32.98 45.17 -11.91
CA ASP A 67 33.71 45.71 -13.06
C ASP A 67 34.72 46.73 -12.53
N PRO A 68 36.00 46.65 -12.93
CA PRO A 68 37.01 47.64 -12.58
C PRO A 68 36.86 48.86 -13.51
N TYR A 69 37.04 50.07 -12.96
CA TYR A 69 37.04 51.40 -13.61
C TYR A 69 35.69 52.14 -13.71
N GLY A 70 35.54 53.19 -12.88
CA GLY A 70 34.58 54.29 -13.11
C GLY A 70 34.00 54.92 -11.84
N HIS A 71 34.43 56.15 -11.50
CA HIS A 71 33.90 56.98 -10.41
C HIS A 71 32.55 57.69 -10.78
N PRO A 72 31.83 58.32 -9.82
CA PRO A 72 30.37 58.25 -9.70
C PRO A 72 29.63 59.48 -10.23
N GLN A 73 28.37 59.31 -10.65
CA GLN A 73 27.36 60.38 -10.65
C GLN A 73 25.95 59.78 -10.50
N GLY A 74 25.20 60.32 -9.54
CA GLY A 74 23.93 59.77 -9.11
C GLY A 74 22.74 60.14 -10.00
N TYR A 75 21.75 59.27 -10.00
CA TYR A 75 20.32 59.60 -10.06
C TYR A 75 19.52 58.48 -9.38
N SER A 76 18.58 58.89 -8.55
CA SER A 76 17.60 58.07 -7.86
C SER A 76 16.60 57.44 -8.83
N SER A 77 16.33 56.14 -8.70
CA SER A 77 15.01 55.58 -9.03
C SER A 77 14.74 54.36 -8.17
N GLU A 78 13.78 54.51 -7.27
CA GLU A 78 12.98 53.43 -6.71
C GLU A 78 12.35 52.60 -7.84
N TYR A 79 12.24 51.30 -7.60
CA TYR A 79 11.20 50.33 -8.01
C TYR A 79 11.84 48.94 -8.16
N SER A 80 11.78 48.14 -7.09
CA SER A 80 11.74 46.68 -7.19
C SER A 80 10.53 46.18 -6.40
N VAL A 81 9.59 45.58 -7.13
CA VAL A 81 8.33 45.06 -6.61
C VAL A 81 8.59 43.73 -5.92
N ASN A 82 8.35 43.66 -4.61
CA ASN A 82 8.37 42.43 -3.84
C ASN A 82 6.97 41.75 -3.94
N PRO A 83 6.86 40.52 -4.47
CA PRO A 83 5.57 39.85 -4.68
C PRO A 83 4.83 39.43 -3.40
N GLU A 84 5.42 39.58 -2.21
CA GLU A 84 4.80 39.17 -0.94
C GLU A 84 4.09 40.31 -0.19
N GLN A 85 4.15 41.55 -0.68
CA GLN A 85 3.64 42.73 0.06
C GLN A 85 2.18 43.14 -0.23
N HIS A 86 1.36 42.30 -0.86
CA HIS A 86 -0.03 42.65 -1.20
C HIS A 86 -1.13 41.85 -0.50
N HIS A 87 -0.85 41.20 0.65
CA HIS A 87 -1.89 40.48 1.40
C HIS A 87 -2.34 41.09 2.72
N ASP A 88 -1.66 42.10 3.27
CA ASP A 88 -1.98 42.64 4.59
C ASP A 88 -2.36 44.13 4.53
N ALA A 89 -3.61 44.39 4.14
CA ALA A 89 -4.22 45.71 4.25
C ALA A 89 -5.65 45.63 4.79
N TYR A 90 -5.82 45.21 6.05
CA TYR A 90 -6.93 45.67 6.92
C TYR A 90 -6.50 45.60 8.40
N TYR A 91 -6.17 46.78 8.95
CA TYR A 91 -6.17 47.23 10.36
C TYR A 91 -5.02 46.94 11.37
N SER A 92 -4.28 48.04 11.61
CA SER A 92 -3.85 48.71 12.86
C SER A 92 -3.09 47.98 13.99
N GLN A 93 -1.81 48.35 14.12
CA GLN A 93 -0.94 48.24 15.31
C GLN A 93 -1.08 49.50 16.21
N PRO A 94 -0.98 49.39 17.55
CA PRO A 94 -0.66 50.52 18.42
C PRO A 94 0.85 50.64 18.73
N TYR A 95 1.26 51.89 18.75
CA TYR A 95 2.57 52.51 18.89
C TYR A 95 3.23 52.39 20.27
N GLU A 96 4.57 52.27 20.34
CA GLU A 96 5.41 52.90 21.39
C GLU A 96 6.90 53.05 20.95
N PRO A 97 7.64 54.08 21.44
CA PRO A 97 8.82 54.70 20.79
C PRO A 97 10.21 54.24 21.34
N PRO A 98 11.34 54.68 20.75
CA PRO A 98 12.66 54.06 20.91
C PRO A 98 13.58 54.81 21.90
N HIS A 99 14.52 54.09 22.54
CA HIS A 99 15.62 54.71 23.29
C HIS A 99 17.00 54.10 23.01
N SER A 100 17.83 54.99 22.47
CA SER A 100 19.29 55.13 22.33
C SER A 100 20.27 54.39 23.26
N ALA A 101 21.31 53.84 22.62
CA ALA A 101 22.76 54.00 22.83
C ALA A 101 23.38 54.21 24.24
N SER A 102 24.38 53.38 24.58
CA SER A 102 25.70 53.81 25.10
C SER A 102 26.64 52.61 25.37
N THR A 103 27.86 52.65 24.82
CA THR A 103 29.06 51.92 25.29
C THR A 103 29.67 52.61 26.52
N PRO A 104 30.46 51.90 27.35
CA PRO A 104 31.89 52.27 27.45
C PRO A 104 32.91 51.14 27.76
N PHE A 105 34.17 51.43 27.36
CA PHE A 105 35.53 51.09 27.87
C PHE A 105 35.65 50.57 29.33
N ALA A 106 36.71 49.95 29.87
CA ALA A 106 37.99 49.33 29.47
C ALA A 106 38.70 48.85 30.79
N ASP A 107 39.95 48.35 30.68
CA ASP A 107 40.96 48.01 31.72
C ASP A 107 40.94 46.61 32.37
N GLN A 108 42.05 45.96 32.79
CA GLN A 108 43.51 45.94 32.47
C GLN A 108 44.13 44.81 33.36
N HIS A 109 45.37 44.38 33.08
CA HIS A 109 46.31 43.50 33.85
C HIS A 109 46.29 42.00 33.52
N GLY A 110 47.39 41.25 33.29
CA GLY A 110 48.85 41.50 33.25
C GLY A 110 49.65 40.30 33.81
N TYR A 111 50.62 39.75 33.02
CA TYR A 111 51.81 38.91 33.35
C TYR A 111 51.65 37.58 34.14
N ASP A 112 52.47 36.51 34.06
CA ASP A 112 53.44 35.89 33.12
C ASP A 112 53.91 34.54 33.77
N TYR A 113 54.59 33.69 32.99
CA TYR A 113 55.42 32.50 33.31
C TYR A 113 54.92 31.04 33.43
N ASP A 114 55.72 30.20 32.75
CA ASP A 114 55.80 28.77 32.43
C ASP A 114 55.66 27.72 33.56
N ASP A 115 55.20 26.49 33.23
CA ASP A 115 56.09 25.30 33.15
C ASP A 115 55.42 24.03 32.55
N HIS A 116 56.28 23.24 31.89
CA HIS A 116 56.24 21.80 31.58
C HIS A 116 55.59 21.21 30.30
N ASP A 117 56.53 20.86 29.42
CA ASP A 117 56.57 19.96 28.26
C ASP A 117 56.03 18.52 28.47
N GLN A 118 55.45 17.96 27.40
CA GLN A 118 55.67 16.57 26.97
C GLN A 118 55.21 16.36 25.51
N ARG A 119 56.17 16.35 24.57
CA ARG A 119 56.03 15.83 23.19
C ARG A 119 57.29 15.03 22.84
N PRO A 120 57.19 13.80 22.29
CA PRO A 120 58.38 13.09 21.80
C PRO A 120 58.70 13.47 20.35
N MET A 121 59.95 13.88 20.12
CA MET A 121 60.56 14.10 18.80
C MET A 121 61.30 12.84 18.31
N LEU A 122 61.29 12.65 16.98
CA LEU A 122 62.02 11.61 16.27
C LEU A 122 63.55 11.75 16.44
N ALA A 123 64.24 10.61 16.57
CA ALA A 123 65.69 10.52 16.45
C ALA A 123 66.11 10.07 15.05
N GLN A 124 67.02 10.84 14.47
CA GLN A 124 67.76 10.63 13.23
C GLN A 124 69.20 10.29 13.63
N ASN A 125 69.85 9.30 13.01
CA ASN A 125 71.30 9.15 13.12
C ASN A 125 71.92 8.58 11.83
N ASP A 126 73.04 9.20 11.49
CA ASP A 126 73.82 9.17 10.25
C ASP A 126 74.87 8.03 10.19
N PRO A 127 75.58 7.85 9.05
CA PRO A 127 76.32 6.65 8.67
C PRO A 127 77.82 6.69 9.03
N TYR A 128 78.53 5.59 8.71
CA TYR A 128 79.99 5.31 8.79
C TYR A 128 80.47 4.48 10.01
N ALA A 129 80.63 3.17 9.80
CA ALA A 129 81.66 2.34 10.45
C ALA A 129 82.05 1.15 9.54
N GLN A 130 83.36 0.85 9.51
CA GLN A 130 84.08 0.00 8.55
C GLN A 130 84.17 -1.50 8.96
N GLY A 131 84.22 -2.39 7.95
CA GLY A 131 85.32 -3.37 7.76
C GLY A 131 85.30 -4.80 8.36
N GLN A 132 85.10 -5.81 7.47
CA GLN A 132 85.65 -7.22 7.41
C GLN A 132 85.16 -8.32 8.39
N PRO A 133 85.29 -9.65 8.07
CA PRO A 133 85.15 -10.42 6.81
C PRO A 133 84.18 -11.66 6.96
N PRO A 134 83.94 -12.52 5.93
CA PRO A 134 82.84 -13.50 5.90
C PRO A 134 83.26 -14.97 6.15
N GLU A 135 82.46 -15.78 6.85
CA GLU A 135 82.56 -17.25 7.03
C GLU A 135 81.20 -17.77 7.63
N PRO A 136 80.83 -19.07 7.52
CA PRO A 136 79.94 -19.58 6.47
C PRO A 136 78.59 -20.15 6.97
N TYR A 137 77.73 -20.47 5.98
CA TYR A 137 76.44 -21.17 6.03
C TYR A 137 76.15 -22.06 7.26
N GLN A 138 75.02 -21.78 7.91
CA GLN A 138 74.25 -22.75 8.72
C GLN A 138 72.78 -22.71 8.27
N ASP A 139 72.30 -23.84 7.78
CA ASP A 139 70.90 -24.05 7.40
C ASP A 139 70.00 -24.08 8.64
N ASP A 140 69.01 -23.19 8.71
CA ASP A 140 67.90 -23.28 9.66
C ASP A 140 66.56 -23.41 8.88
N PRO A 141 65.85 -24.55 8.98
CA PRO A 141 64.62 -24.78 8.24
C PRO A 141 63.44 -24.20 9.03
N ASN A 142 63.15 -22.91 8.87
CA ASN A 142 61.84 -22.34 9.24
C ASN A 142 61.53 -21.02 8.52
N HIS A 143 61.18 -21.10 7.24
CA HIS A 143 60.51 -20.01 6.53
C HIS A 143 58.99 -20.08 6.77
N GLN A 144 58.52 -19.46 7.85
CA GLN A 144 57.15 -18.92 7.85
C GLN A 144 57.16 -17.63 7.00
N GLN A 145 56.44 -17.65 5.89
CA GLN A 145 56.21 -16.48 5.04
C GLN A 145 55.62 -15.35 5.87
N GLN A 146 56.38 -14.26 6.03
CA GLN A 146 55.82 -12.98 6.44
C GLN A 146 54.84 -12.51 5.34
N PRO A 147 53.59 -12.16 5.68
CA PRO A 147 52.70 -11.50 4.74
C PRO A 147 53.32 -10.17 4.32
N GLY A 148 53.48 -9.98 3.01
CA GLY A 148 54.02 -8.76 2.44
C GLY A 148 53.32 -7.52 3.01
N ALA A 149 54.12 -6.51 3.33
CA ALA A 149 53.67 -5.22 3.81
C ALA A 149 52.54 -4.68 2.91
N ALA A 150 51.35 -4.52 3.49
CA ALA A 150 50.22 -3.90 2.83
C ALA A 150 50.60 -2.48 2.42
N ILE A 151 50.56 -2.20 1.11
CA ILE A 151 50.70 -0.85 0.57
C ILE A 151 49.54 -0.02 1.10
N LYS A 152 49.80 0.91 2.02
CA LYS A 152 48.82 1.90 2.47
C LYS A 152 48.50 2.85 1.30
N ARG A 153 47.44 2.57 0.54
CA ARG A 153 46.88 3.50 -0.44
C ARG A 153 45.95 4.49 0.25
N TRP A 154 46.14 5.76 -0.09
CA TRP A 154 45.42 6.89 0.50
C TRP A 154 44.01 6.95 -0.11
N LYS A 155 42.97 7.00 0.75
CA LYS A 155 41.58 7.23 0.32
C LYS A 155 41.47 8.64 -0.24
N THR A 156 41.02 8.77 -1.49
CA THR A 156 40.90 10.07 -2.16
C THR A 156 39.62 10.77 -1.68
N VAL A 157 39.75 11.70 -0.73
CA VAL A 157 38.65 12.57 -0.29
C VAL A 157 38.25 13.47 -1.46
N LYS A 158 37.11 13.23 -2.10
CA LYS A 158 36.58 14.15 -3.11
C LYS A 158 35.69 15.20 -2.43
N GLN A 159 35.94 16.47 -2.69
CA GLN A 159 35.04 17.53 -2.25
C GLN A 159 33.82 17.53 -3.17
N VAL A 160 32.62 17.43 -2.58
CA VAL A 160 31.34 17.49 -3.28
C VAL A 160 30.61 18.75 -2.84
N LEU A 161 30.19 19.56 -3.80
CA LEU A 161 29.37 20.74 -3.57
C LEU A 161 27.93 20.32 -3.29
N LEU A 162 27.27 20.99 -2.34
CA LEU A 162 25.85 20.78 -2.09
C LEU A 162 25.03 21.31 -3.27
N TYR A 163 24.08 20.53 -3.76
CA TYR A 163 23.16 20.95 -4.81
C TYR A 163 21.92 21.57 -4.17
N ARG A 164 21.76 22.90 -4.31
CA ARG A 164 20.65 23.66 -3.68
C ARG A 164 20.55 23.42 -2.16
N GLY A 165 21.70 23.34 -1.48
CA GLY A 165 21.76 23.09 -0.03
C GLY A 165 21.64 21.62 0.38
N ASN A 166 21.36 20.71 -0.55
CA ASN A 166 21.16 19.28 -0.29
C ASN A 166 22.35 18.44 -0.78
N LEU A 167 22.64 17.33 -0.08
CA LEU A 167 23.70 16.41 -0.49
C LEU A 167 23.21 15.53 -1.64
N VAL A 168 23.75 15.79 -2.83
CA VAL A 168 23.47 15.05 -4.06
C VAL A 168 24.79 14.56 -4.64
N LEU A 169 24.89 13.27 -4.93
CA LEU A 169 26.07 12.63 -5.48
C LEU A 169 25.72 11.96 -6.81
N ASP A 170 26.46 12.25 -7.87
CA ASP A 170 26.42 11.45 -9.10
C ASP A 170 27.53 10.41 -9.05
N CYS A 171 27.12 9.15 -8.95
CA CYS A 171 28.01 8.01 -8.74
C CYS A 171 28.04 7.16 -10.01
N PRO A 172 29.22 6.92 -10.62
CA PRO A 172 29.31 6.08 -11.80
C PRO A 172 28.81 4.66 -11.47
N VAL A 173 28.10 4.05 -12.41
CA VAL A 173 27.63 2.67 -12.30
C VAL A 173 28.81 1.72 -12.55
N PRO A 174 28.88 0.54 -11.90
CA PRO A 174 30.00 -0.37 -12.05
C PRO A 174 30.33 -0.69 -13.52
N PRO A 175 31.62 -0.59 -13.96
CA PRO A 175 32.01 -0.79 -15.36
C PRO A 175 31.59 -2.15 -15.92
N ARG A 176 31.54 -3.20 -15.08
CA ARG A 176 31.05 -4.53 -15.49
C ARG A 176 29.59 -4.52 -15.93
N LEU A 177 28.75 -3.74 -15.25
CA LEU A 177 27.35 -3.57 -15.63
C LEU A 177 27.24 -2.67 -16.87
N LEU A 178 27.99 -1.57 -16.89
CA LEU A 178 28.02 -0.63 -18.01
C LEU A 178 28.40 -1.33 -19.33
N ASN A 179 29.46 -2.15 -19.33
CA ASN A 179 29.93 -2.89 -20.50
C ASN A 179 28.92 -3.92 -21.05
N GLN A 180 27.93 -4.35 -20.26
CA GLN A 180 26.89 -5.29 -20.70
C GLN A 180 25.68 -4.58 -21.32
N LEU A 181 25.55 -3.26 -21.12
CA LEU A 181 24.38 -2.48 -21.48
C LEU A 181 24.69 -1.53 -22.65
N PRO A 182 23.71 -1.22 -23.51
CA PRO A 182 23.88 -0.20 -24.53
C PRO A 182 23.87 1.18 -23.85
N HIS A 183 25.02 1.85 -23.80
CA HIS A 183 25.11 3.21 -23.26
C HIS A 183 25.51 4.20 -24.36
N GLY A 184 24.81 5.34 -24.41
CA GLY A 184 25.25 6.51 -25.17
C GLY A 184 26.04 7.47 -24.28
N GLU A 185 26.28 8.69 -24.74
CA GLU A 185 26.93 9.76 -23.95
C GLU A 185 26.03 10.32 -22.82
N ARG A 186 24.84 9.75 -22.58
CA ARG A 186 23.86 10.29 -21.61
C ARG A 186 24.13 9.82 -20.19
N ASP A 187 24.19 10.78 -19.27
CA ASP A 187 24.46 10.56 -17.84
C ASP A 187 23.43 9.64 -17.14
N GLU A 188 22.19 9.54 -17.64
CA GLU A 188 21.15 8.72 -17.01
C GLU A 188 21.41 7.21 -17.06
N PHE A 189 22.24 6.75 -18.00
CA PHE A 189 22.64 5.35 -18.18
C PHE A 189 24.03 5.04 -17.62
N THR A 190 24.81 6.06 -17.28
CA THR A 190 26.20 5.91 -16.81
C THR A 190 26.36 6.24 -15.33
N HIS A 191 25.54 7.15 -14.79
CA HIS A 191 25.61 7.61 -13.40
C HIS A 191 24.28 7.40 -12.66
N MET A 192 24.37 6.84 -11.46
CA MET A 192 23.31 6.78 -10.48
C MET A 192 23.37 8.03 -9.60
N ARG A 193 22.26 8.76 -9.49
CA ARG A 193 22.17 9.95 -8.63
C ARG A 193 21.68 9.53 -7.25
N TYR A 194 22.48 9.81 -6.23
CA TYR A 194 22.13 9.62 -4.84
C TYR A 194 21.76 10.96 -4.20
N THR A 195 20.70 10.97 -3.38
CA THR A 195 20.29 12.12 -2.57
C THR A 195 20.03 11.66 -1.13
N ALA A 196 20.64 12.35 -0.17
CA ALA A 196 20.37 12.14 1.25
C ALA A 196 19.26 13.11 1.70
N ALA A 197 18.06 12.58 1.95
CA ALA A 197 16.93 13.41 2.39
C ALA A 197 17.00 13.62 3.91
N THR A 198 17.06 14.88 4.35
CA THR A 198 17.16 15.28 5.77
C THR A 198 15.89 15.93 6.29
N CYS A 199 14.76 15.71 5.62
CA CYS A 199 13.48 16.35 5.89
C CYS A 199 12.37 15.31 6.05
N ASP A 200 11.21 15.74 6.55
CA ASP A 200 9.98 14.96 6.49
C ASP A 200 9.47 14.88 5.02
N PRO A 201 8.75 13.81 4.61
CA PRO A 201 8.20 13.71 3.26
C PRO A 201 7.37 14.91 2.80
N ASN A 202 6.66 15.59 3.70
CA ASN A 202 5.84 16.76 3.35
C ASN A 202 6.70 17.95 2.89
N ASP A 203 7.90 18.08 3.45
CA ASP A 203 8.77 19.22 3.26
C ASP A 203 9.77 19.00 2.13
N PHE A 204 9.80 17.81 1.53
CA PHE A 204 10.77 17.44 0.49
C PHE A 204 10.84 18.45 -0.67
N TYR A 205 9.69 18.86 -1.20
CA TYR A 205 9.64 19.86 -2.26
C TYR A 205 10.01 21.27 -1.75
N ASN A 206 9.53 21.65 -0.57
CA ASN A 206 9.73 22.97 0.03
C ASN A 206 11.20 23.20 0.45
N GLU A 207 11.90 22.14 0.86
CA GLU A 207 13.35 22.14 1.14
C GLU A 207 14.21 21.98 -0.14
N ASN A 208 13.63 22.27 -1.31
CA ASN A 208 14.31 22.31 -2.61
C ASN A 208 14.96 20.98 -3.05
N PHE A 209 14.49 19.84 -2.55
CA PHE A 209 14.89 18.55 -3.12
C PHE A 209 14.29 18.37 -4.51
N THR A 210 15.05 17.78 -5.43
CA THR A 210 14.68 17.66 -6.84
C THR A 210 14.88 16.23 -7.33
N LEU A 211 14.05 15.81 -8.28
CA LEU A 211 14.15 14.51 -8.93
C LEU A 211 14.63 14.67 -10.38
N ARG A 212 15.40 13.69 -10.87
CA ARG A 212 16.11 13.72 -12.15
C ARG A 212 15.20 14.04 -13.33
N GLN A 213 13.94 13.60 -13.30
CA GLN A 213 12.96 13.82 -14.38
C GLN A 213 12.67 15.31 -14.66
N LYS A 214 12.81 16.17 -13.64
CA LYS A 214 12.64 17.62 -13.76
C LYS A 214 13.92 18.35 -14.18
N LEU A 215 15.07 17.70 -14.09
CA LEU A 215 16.38 18.30 -14.33
C LEU A 215 16.84 18.21 -15.80
N PHE A 216 16.18 17.40 -16.62
CA PHE A 216 16.46 17.36 -18.06
C PHE A 216 16.18 18.72 -18.72
N SER A 217 16.98 19.07 -19.73
CA SER A 217 16.82 20.27 -20.58
C SER A 217 15.38 20.51 -21.01
N LYS A 218 14.70 19.43 -21.42
CA LYS A 218 13.26 19.32 -21.54
C LYS A 218 12.72 18.43 -20.41
N PRO A 219 12.07 19.00 -19.37
CA PRO A 219 11.50 18.22 -18.28
C PRO A 219 10.57 17.13 -18.78
N ARG A 220 10.73 15.91 -18.26
CA ARG A 220 9.87 14.78 -18.63
C ARG A 220 8.59 14.84 -17.81
N HIS A 221 7.45 14.85 -18.49
CA HIS A 221 6.15 14.73 -17.86
C HIS A 221 5.89 13.26 -17.46
N THR A 222 5.56 13.03 -16.20
CA THR A 222 5.23 11.69 -15.69
C THR A 222 3.76 11.40 -15.92
N GLU A 223 3.45 10.53 -16.87
CA GLU A 223 2.08 10.04 -17.09
C GLU A 223 1.69 9.02 -16.02
N LEU A 224 2.60 8.09 -15.73
CA LEU A 224 2.36 6.97 -14.84
C LEU A 224 3.48 6.88 -13.80
N PHE A 225 3.11 6.97 -12.53
CA PHE A 225 4.01 6.82 -11.40
C PHE A 225 3.65 5.54 -10.64
N ILE A 226 4.53 4.55 -10.64
CA ILE A 226 4.27 3.23 -10.05
C ILE A 226 5.09 3.11 -8.78
N VAL A 227 4.48 2.84 -7.63
CA VAL A 227 5.20 2.50 -6.40
C VAL A 227 5.13 1.02 -6.11
N ILE A 228 6.27 0.48 -5.68
CA ILE A 228 6.41 -0.83 -5.09
C ILE A 228 6.83 -0.62 -3.64
N THR A 229 5.92 -0.87 -2.69
CA THR A 229 6.25 -0.82 -1.27
C THR A 229 6.79 -2.15 -0.80
N MET A 230 7.93 -2.12 -0.12
CA MET A 230 8.61 -3.30 0.42
C MET A 230 9.09 -3.08 1.86
N TYR A 231 9.07 -4.12 2.67
CA TYR A 231 9.64 -4.17 4.01
C TYR A 231 10.86 -5.09 4.06
N ASN A 232 10.62 -6.41 4.07
CA ASN A 232 11.67 -7.43 4.19
C ASN A 232 11.47 -8.62 3.23
N GLU A 233 10.69 -8.43 2.17
CA GLU A 233 10.40 -9.44 1.16
C GLU A 233 11.70 -9.94 0.52
N ASP A 234 11.73 -11.24 0.20
CA ASP A 234 12.86 -11.87 -0.45
C ASP A 234 13.02 -11.44 -1.92
N ASP A 235 14.16 -11.84 -2.50
CA ASP A 235 14.51 -11.52 -3.88
C ASP A 235 13.52 -12.11 -4.88
N ILE A 236 12.87 -13.23 -4.55
CA ILE A 236 11.91 -13.91 -5.43
C ILE A 236 10.60 -13.12 -5.48
N LEU A 237 10.05 -12.73 -4.33
CA LEU A 237 8.82 -11.92 -4.22
C LEU A 237 9.00 -10.55 -4.88
N PHE A 238 10.13 -9.89 -4.62
CA PHE A 238 10.47 -8.64 -5.30
C PHE A 238 10.63 -8.85 -6.81
N ALA A 239 11.38 -9.87 -7.25
CA ALA A 239 11.58 -10.15 -8.66
C ALA A 239 10.27 -10.49 -9.38
N ARG A 240 9.35 -11.24 -8.75
CA ARG A 240 8.02 -11.53 -9.33
C ARG A 240 7.27 -10.25 -9.66
N THR A 241 7.24 -9.33 -8.72
CA THR A 241 6.60 -8.00 -8.85
C THR A 241 7.25 -7.22 -9.98
N MET A 242 8.57 -7.07 -9.94
CA MET A 242 9.34 -6.33 -10.93
C MET A 242 9.22 -6.91 -12.34
N ILE A 243 9.25 -8.24 -12.51
CA ILE A 243 9.03 -8.88 -13.81
C ILE A 243 7.68 -8.46 -14.41
N GLY A 244 6.62 -8.42 -13.59
CA GLY A 244 5.31 -7.98 -14.02
C GLY A 244 5.32 -6.51 -14.47
N VAL A 245 5.94 -5.63 -13.68
CA VAL A 245 6.07 -4.19 -14.00
C VAL A 245 6.86 -3.98 -15.30
N LEU A 246 8.02 -4.62 -15.43
CA LEU A 246 8.86 -4.52 -16.63
C LEU A 246 8.13 -5.00 -17.90
N LYS A 247 7.36 -6.09 -17.81
CA LYS A 247 6.54 -6.59 -18.93
C LYS A 247 5.45 -5.60 -19.34
N ASN A 248 4.84 -4.89 -18.40
CA ASN A 248 3.85 -3.85 -18.72
C ASN A 248 4.48 -2.66 -19.42
N ILE A 249 5.68 -2.24 -18.99
CA ILE A 249 6.43 -1.17 -19.64
C ILE A 249 6.82 -1.59 -21.06
N GLU A 250 7.33 -2.82 -21.24
CA GLU A 250 7.62 -3.38 -22.56
C GLU A 250 6.37 -3.43 -23.45
N TYR A 251 5.22 -3.84 -22.91
CA TYR A 251 3.95 -3.82 -23.61
C TYR A 251 3.57 -2.41 -24.07
N MET A 252 3.63 -1.41 -23.20
CA MET A 252 3.35 -0.01 -23.55
C MET A 252 4.36 0.54 -24.58
N CYS A 253 5.63 0.17 -24.49
CA CYS A 253 6.65 0.54 -25.48
C CYS A 253 6.37 -0.08 -26.87
N SER A 254 5.79 -1.27 -26.91
CA SER A 254 5.47 -1.99 -28.16
C SER A 254 4.23 -1.47 -28.90
N ARG A 255 3.44 -0.59 -28.28
CA ARG A 255 2.21 -0.04 -28.87
C ARG A 255 2.54 0.86 -30.06
N LYS A 256 2.09 0.48 -31.26
CA LYS A 256 2.22 1.29 -32.48
C LYS A 256 1.08 2.28 -32.67
N GLU A 257 -0.11 1.92 -32.20
CA GLU A 257 -1.34 2.70 -32.32
C GLU A 257 -1.79 3.19 -30.92
N SER A 258 -1.15 4.25 -30.44
CA SER A 258 -1.57 4.98 -29.24
C SER A 258 -1.10 6.43 -29.33
N LYS A 259 -1.95 7.36 -28.86
CA LYS A 259 -1.57 8.78 -28.72
C LYS A 259 -0.55 8.97 -27.60
N THR A 260 -0.62 8.13 -26.56
CA THR A 260 0.18 8.26 -25.35
C THR A 260 1.39 7.33 -25.37
N TRP A 261 1.22 6.09 -25.83
CA TRP A 261 2.22 5.03 -25.76
C TRP A 261 2.91 4.78 -27.10
N GLY A 262 4.17 4.34 -27.04
CA GLY A 262 5.05 4.14 -28.19
C GLY A 262 6.46 3.80 -27.73
N PRO A 263 7.46 3.74 -28.61
CA PRO A 263 8.83 3.33 -28.24
C PRO A 263 9.46 4.14 -27.09
N ASP A 264 9.01 5.38 -26.91
CA ASP A 264 9.44 6.30 -25.85
C ASP A 264 8.53 6.29 -24.61
N ALA A 265 7.61 5.34 -24.48
CA ALA A 265 6.67 5.23 -23.34
C ALA A 265 7.39 5.21 -21.99
N TRP A 266 8.54 4.54 -21.91
CA TRP A 266 9.36 4.46 -20.70
C TRP A 266 9.79 5.83 -20.15
N LYS A 267 9.89 6.87 -20.99
CA LYS A 267 10.20 8.25 -20.55
C LYS A 267 9.07 8.90 -19.77
N LYS A 268 7.84 8.42 -19.94
CA LYS A 268 6.62 8.90 -19.27
C LYS A 268 6.28 8.09 -18.02
N ILE A 269 7.02 7.01 -17.74
CA ILE A 269 6.77 6.08 -16.64
C ILE A 269 7.94 6.18 -15.66
N VAL A 270 7.63 6.36 -14.38
CA VAL A 270 8.60 6.31 -13.28
C VAL A 270 8.20 5.18 -12.35
N VAL A 271 9.15 4.30 -12.03
CA VAL A 271 8.97 3.20 -11.08
C VAL A 271 9.72 3.55 -9.79
N CYS A 272 8.98 3.73 -8.71
CA CYS A 272 9.48 3.97 -7.38
C CYS A 272 9.46 2.70 -6.54
N VAL A 273 10.57 2.33 -5.93
CA VAL A 273 10.63 1.26 -4.92
C VAL A 273 10.89 1.94 -3.58
N VAL A 274 10.00 1.74 -2.60
CA VAL A 274 10.17 2.30 -1.25
C VAL A 274 10.37 1.17 -0.26
N SER A 275 11.59 1.07 0.29
CA SER A 275 11.98 0.10 1.31
C SER A 275 11.85 0.67 2.71
N ASP A 276 11.13 -0.04 3.57
CA ASP A 276 10.82 0.41 4.92
C ASP A 276 11.84 -0.01 5.97
N GLY A 277 12.89 0.81 6.11
CA GLY A 277 13.94 0.64 7.11
C GLY A 277 15.20 -0.02 6.53
N ARG A 278 16.33 0.67 6.68
CA ARG A 278 17.64 0.24 6.18
C ARG A 278 18.14 -1.04 6.83
N ALA A 279 17.87 -1.23 8.12
CA ALA A 279 18.25 -2.46 8.85
C ALA A 279 17.40 -3.68 8.47
N LYS A 280 16.23 -3.48 7.86
CA LYS A 280 15.21 -4.51 7.67
C LYS A 280 15.15 -5.07 6.26
N ILE A 281 15.71 -4.35 5.29
CA ILE A 281 15.78 -4.79 3.90
C ILE A 281 16.49 -6.15 3.78
N ASN A 282 15.90 -7.05 3.00
CA ASN A 282 16.49 -8.36 2.75
C ASN A 282 17.83 -8.21 1.99
N PRO A 283 18.93 -8.81 2.44
CA PRO A 283 20.24 -8.70 1.77
C PRO A 283 20.24 -9.19 0.32
N ARG A 284 19.46 -10.23 -0.02
CA ARG A 284 19.34 -10.74 -1.40
C ARG A 284 18.59 -9.76 -2.30
N THR A 285 17.52 -9.17 -1.79
CA THR A 285 16.77 -8.12 -2.50
C THR A 285 17.63 -6.87 -2.70
N ARG A 286 18.41 -6.48 -1.69
CA ARG A 286 19.41 -5.41 -1.78
C ARG A 286 20.45 -5.70 -2.87
N ALA A 287 20.99 -6.92 -2.92
CA ALA A 287 21.93 -7.33 -3.96
C ALA A 287 21.31 -7.32 -5.36
N LEU A 288 20.03 -7.69 -5.48
CA LEU A 288 19.28 -7.63 -6.74
C LEU A 288 19.12 -6.18 -7.22
N LEU A 289 18.81 -5.24 -6.31
CA LEU A 289 18.77 -3.79 -6.60
C LEU A 289 20.15 -3.26 -7.04
N SER A 290 21.24 -3.72 -6.41
CA SER A 290 22.60 -3.42 -6.88
C SER A 290 22.85 -3.92 -8.30
N GLY A 291 22.43 -5.16 -8.59
CA GLY A 291 22.57 -5.77 -9.91
C GLY A 291 21.79 -5.04 -11.02
N MET A 292 20.73 -4.32 -10.66
CA MET A 292 20.00 -3.44 -11.57
C MET A 292 20.65 -2.07 -11.76
N GLY A 293 21.67 -1.74 -10.96
CA GLY A 293 22.36 -0.44 -10.94
C GLY A 293 21.64 0.65 -10.14
N VAL A 294 20.56 0.30 -9.42
CA VAL A 294 19.71 1.27 -8.69
C VAL A 294 20.08 1.43 -7.21
N TYR A 295 21.11 0.71 -6.75
CA TYR A 295 21.65 0.81 -5.40
C TYR A 295 23.17 0.58 -5.42
N GLN A 296 23.90 1.34 -4.60
CA GLN A 296 25.33 1.14 -4.36
C GLN A 296 25.61 1.29 -2.86
N GLU A 297 26.41 0.37 -2.33
CA GLU A 297 26.77 0.32 -0.92
C GLU A 297 27.86 1.36 -0.58
N GLY A 298 27.85 1.85 0.66
CA GLY A 298 28.86 2.80 1.17
C GLY A 298 28.61 4.28 0.88
N ILE A 299 27.61 4.62 0.06
CA ILE A 299 27.26 6.02 -0.27
C ILE A 299 26.34 6.65 0.79
N ALA A 300 25.50 5.83 1.42
CA ALA A 300 24.55 6.26 2.45
C ALA A 300 25.26 6.99 3.62
N LYS A 301 24.68 8.10 4.08
CA LYS A 301 25.21 8.94 5.18
C LYS A 301 24.20 9.05 6.31
N GLN A 302 24.64 8.99 7.56
CA GLN A 302 23.73 9.08 8.71
C GLN A 302 23.17 10.50 8.90
N GLN A 303 24.04 11.49 8.72
CA GLN A 303 23.74 12.91 8.95
C GLN A 303 24.38 13.75 7.86
N VAL A 304 23.70 14.84 7.50
CA VAL A 304 24.22 15.90 6.63
C VAL A 304 23.98 17.22 7.33
N ASN A 305 25.05 17.98 7.61
CA ASN A 305 25.00 19.25 8.32
C ASN A 305 24.30 19.15 9.68
N SER A 306 24.63 18.12 10.46
CA SER A 306 24.02 17.82 11.75
C SER A 306 22.49 17.57 11.72
N LYS A 307 21.88 17.42 10.53
CA LYS A 307 20.51 16.91 10.35
C LYS A 307 20.56 15.40 10.06
N ASP A 308 19.72 14.65 10.76
CA ASP A 308 19.55 13.21 10.52
C ASP A 308 18.94 12.96 9.14
N VAL A 309 19.51 11.98 8.41
CA VAL A 309 18.96 11.51 7.16
C VAL A 309 17.74 10.63 7.46
N THR A 310 16.59 11.02 6.90
CA THR A 310 15.32 10.29 7.05
C THR A 310 15.17 9.20 6.00
N ALA A 311 15.68 9.44 4.78
CA ALA A 311 15.70 8.47 3.70
C ALA A 311 16.85 8.69 2.70
N HIS A 312 17.28 7.59 2.08
CA HIS A 312 18.28 7.55 1.03
C HIS A 312 17.63 7.32 -0.33
N ILE A 313 17.83 8.24 -1.26
CA ILE A 313 17.16 8.22 -2.56
C ILE A 313 18.20 7.95 -3.65
N TYR A 314 17.92 6.97 -4.50
CA TYR A 314 18.77 6.55 -5.61
C TYR A 314 17.97 6.61 -6.91
N GLU A 315 18.49 7.32 -7.92
CA GLU A 315 17.86 7.51 -9.21
C GLU A 315 18.74 6.93 -10.32
N TYR A 316 18.19 6.02 -11.12
CA TYR A 316 18.91 5.42 -12.24
C TYR A 316 17.95 4.92 -13.34
N THR A 317 18.34 5.04 -14.61
CA THR A 317 17.57 4.46 -15.72
C THR A 317 18.15 3.09 -16.06
N THR A 318 17.53 2.03 -15.54
CA THR A 318 18.03 0.65 -15.73
C THR A 318 17.58 0.06 -17.07
N GLN A 319 18.45 -0.73 -17.69
CA GLN A 319 18.16 -1.56 -18.87
C GLN A 319 18.31 -3.05 -18.56
N VAL A 320 18.24 -3.39 -17.27
CA VAL A 320 18.34 -4.76 -16.76
C VAL A 320 16.95 -5.27 -16.45
N GLY A 321 16.56 -6.35 -17.11
CA GLY A 321 15.41 -7.15 -16.70
C GLY A 321 15.81 -8.32 -15.83
N MET A 322 14.84 -9.17 -15.51
CA MET A 322 15.07 -10.35 -14.68
C MET A 322 14.13 -11.48 -15.06
N GLN A 323 14.48 -12.71 -14.68
CA GLN A 323 13.68 -13.91 -14.85
C GLN A 323 13.91 -14.84 -13.65
N ILE A 324 12.87 -15.59 -13.27
CA ILE A 324 12.97 -16.62 -12.24
C ILE A 324 13.06 -17.98 -12.94
N LYS A 325 14.12 -18.74 -12.66
CA LYS A 325 14.31 -20.11 -13.16
C LYS A 325 14.70 -21.00 -11.98
N ASN A 326 13.91 -22.04 -11.72
CA ASN A 326 14.09 -22.96 -10.58
C ASN A 326 14.23 -22.21 -9.24
N ASP A 327 13.34 -21.25 -8.99
CA ASP A 327 13.34 -20.39 -7.79
C ASP A 327 14.63 -19.57 -7.58
N VAL A 328 15.43 -19.39 -8.63
CA VAL A 328 16.60 -18.48 -8.63
C VAL A 328 16.34 -17.32 -9.59
N VAL A 329 16.60 -16.10 -9.12
CA VAL A 329 16.50 -14.89 -9.93
C VAL A 329 17.77 -14.74 -10.79
N GLN A 330 17.58 -14.55 -12.09
CA GLN A 330 18.62 -14.28 -13.07
C GLN A 330 18.40 -12.91 -13.71
N LEU A 331 19.44 -12.10 -13.82
CA LEU A 331 19.40 -10.81 -14.49
C LEU A 331 19.57 -10.97 -16.00
N ILE A 332 18.80 -10.21 -16.77
CA ILE A 332 18.82 -10.22 -18.23
C ILE A 332 19.17 -8.80 -18.72
N PRO A 333 20.37 -8.57 -19.27
CA PRO A 333 20.76 -7.26 -19.77
C PRO A 333 20.02 -6.90 -21.09
N LYS A 334 20.20 -5.67 -21.56
CA LYS A 334 19.71 -5.16 -22.86
C LYS A 334 18.18 -5.20 -23.00
N LYS A 335 17.47 -4.89 -21.92
CA LYS A 335 16.02 -4.71 -21.91
C LYS A 335 15.62 -3.26 -22.13
N GLN A 336 14.31 -3.03 -22.27
CA GLN A 336 13.76 -1.69 -22.42
C GLN A 336 14.18 -0.82 -21.22
N PRO A 337 14.61 0.43 -21.44
CA PRO A 337 14.96 1.33 -20.35
C PRO A 337 13.77 1.55 -19.40
N VAL A 338 14.06 1.68 -18.10
CA VAL A 338 13.07 1.99 -17.07
C VAL A 338 13.65 3.01 -16.10
N GLN A 339 12.94 4.12 -15.90
CA GLN A 339 13.31 5.16 -14.94
C GLN A 339 12.98 4.67 -13.52
N MET A 340 14.00 4.35 -12.73
CA MET A 340 13.86 3.83 -11.37
C MET A 340 14.19 4.91 -10.33
N LEU A 341 13.39 4.95 -9.28
CA LEU A 341 13.57 5.74 -8.06
C LEU A 341 13.54 4.79 -6.86
N PHE A 342 14.69 4.51 -6.26
CA PHE A 342 14.77 3.66 -5.07
C PHE A 342 14.90 4.55 -3.82
N CYS A 343 13.94 4.43 -2.90
CA CYS A 343 13.93 5.14 -1.62
C CYS A 343 14.11 4.12 -0.49
N LEU A 344 15.24 4.19 0.21
CA LEU A 344 15.56 3.38 1.39
C LEU A 344 15.39 4.23 2.63
N LYS A 345 14.32 4.02 3.39
CA LYS A 345 14.06 4.76 4.62
C LYS A 345 15.06 4.36 5.70
N GLU A 346 15.52 5.31 6.50
CA GLU A 346 16.49 5.02 7.55
C GLU A 346 15.83 4.21 8.68
N LYS A 347 14.62 4.61 9.09
CA LYS A 347 13.82 3.96 10.14
C LYS A 347 12.64 3.20 9.54
N ASN A 348 12.22 2.13 10.23
CA ASN A 348 10.96 1.44 9.93
C ASN A 348 9.79 2.31 10.42
N GLN A 349 8.98 2.81 9.49
CA GLN A 349 7.85 3.69 9.76
C GLN A 349 6.53 3.17 9.16
N LYS A 350 6.48 1.88 8.79
CA LYS A 350 5.35 1.18 8.18
C LYS A 350 5.02 1.66 6.76
N LYS A 351 4.12 0.90 6.12
CA LYS A 351 3.63 1.12 4.74
C LYS A 351 3.02 2.50 4.52
N ILE A 352 2.23 3.01 5.47
CA ILE A 352 1.55 4.30 5.32
C ILE A 352 2.54 5.46 5.13
N ASN A 353 3.66 5.44 5.84
CA ASN A 353 4.74 6.41 5.67
C ASN A 353 5.46 6.23 4.31
N SER A 354 5.61 5.00 3.82
CA SER A 354 6.14 4.75 2.47
C SER A 354 5.24 5.39 1.40
N HIS A 355 3.91 5.38 1.59
CA HIS A 355 2.98 6.10 0.72
C HIS A 355 3.09 7.63 0.85
N ARG A 356 3.50 8.19 2.00
CA ARG A 356 3.78 9.63 2.14
C ARG A 356 4.97 10.06 1.29
N TRP A 357 6.08 9.32 1.35
CA TRP A 357 7.22 9.52 0.43
C TRP A 357 6.76 9.49 -1.03
N PHE A 358 5.90 8.53 -1.39
CA PHE A 358 5.40 8.42 -2.75
C PHE A 358 4.48 9.59 -3.17
N PHE A 359 3.43 9.91 -2.40
CA PHE A 359 2.42 10.89 -2.81
C PHE A 359 2.80 12.35 -2.48
N GLN A 360 3.33 12.61 -1.29
CA GLN A 360 3.58 13.96 -0.77
C GLN A 360 5.00 14.45 -1.10
N ALA A 361 6.01 13.57 -1.10
CA ALA A 361 7.36 13.97 -1.52
C ALA A 361 7.53 13.87 -3.04
N PHE A 362 7.62 12.65 -3.57
CA PHE A 362 7.97 12.42 -4.97
C PHE A 362 6.84 12.80 -5.93
N GLY A 363 5.60 12.49 -5.56
CA GLY A 363 4.42 12.85 -6.34
C GLY A 363 4.30 14.37 -6.50
N HIS A 364 4.63 15.14 -5.47
CA HIS A 364 4.54 16.60 -5.52
C HIS A 364 5.62 17.19 -6.44
N VAL A 365 6.83 16.62 -6.44
CA VAL A 365 7.90 17.00 -7.38
C VAL A 365 7.54 16.61 -8.82
N LEU A 366 7.09 15.37 -9.05
CA LEU A 366 6.86 14.84 -10.40
C LEU A 366 5.55 15.38 -11.03
N ASN A 367 4.56 15.67 -10.20
CA ASN A 367 3.17 15.97 -10.57
C ASN A 367 2.62 14.95 -11.59
N PRO A 368 2.50 13.66 -11.22
CA PRO A 368 2.09 12.61 -12.15
C PRO A 368 0.59 12.69 -12.47
N ASN A 369 0.17 12.17 -13.63
CA ASN A 369 -1.26 12.03 -13.92
C ASN A 369 -1.89 10.89 -13.10
N ILE A 370 -1.33 9.68 -13.21
CA ILE A 370 -1.83 8.46 -12.57
C ILE A 370 -0.75 7.84 -11.68
N CYS A 371 -1.13 7.51 -10.45
CA CYS A 371 -0.31 6.79 -9.48
C CYS A 371 -0.78 5.33 -9.36
N VAL A 372 0.12 4.36 -9.35
CA VAL A 372 -0.18 2.92 -9.20
C VAL A 372 0.49 2.42 -7.92
N LEU A 373 -0.27 1.78 -7.05
CA LEU A 373 0.20 1.12 -5.83
C LEU A 373 0.35 -0.38 -6.08
N ILE A 374 1.53 -0.93 -5.79
CA ILE A 374 1.82 -2.36 -5.85
C ILE A 374 2.55 -2.79 -4.57
N ASP A 375 2.08 -3.86 -3.94
CA ASP A 375 2.83 -4.48 -2.83
C ASP A 375 3.89 -5.44 -3.39
N ALA A 376 5.10 -5.41 -2.83
CA ALA A 376 6.11 -6.41 -3.13
C ALA A 376 5.57 -7.81 -2.80
N GLY A 377 5.69 -8.73 -3.75
CA GLY A 377 5.05 -10.06 -3.73
C GLY A 377 3.85 -10.15 -4.68
N THR A 378 3.20 -9.03 -5.01
CA THR A 378 2.10 -8.99 -5.99
C THR A 378 2.65 -8.89 -7.41
N LYS A 379 2.35 -9.88 -8.23
CA LYS A 379 2.75 -9.93 -9.63
C LYS A 379 1.63 -9.40 -10.53
N PRO A 380 1.77 -8.20 -11.13
CA PRO A 380 0.80 -7.73 -12.10
C PRO A 380 0.87 -8.58 -13.39
N GLY A 381 -0.30 -8.82 -14.01
CA GLY A 381 -0.38 -9.46 -15.32
C GLY A 381 0.30 -8.60 -16.39
N SER A 382 0.72 -9.21 -17.50
CA SER A 382 1.66 -8.60 -18.48
C SER A 382 1.20 -7.29 -19.13
N ASN A 383 -0.09 -7.02 -19.14
CA ASN A 383 -0.72 -5.80 -19.66
C ASN A 383 -1.69 -5.15 -18.64
N SER A 384 -1.69 -5.61 -17.39
CA SER A 384 -2.66 -5.20 -16.38
C SER A 384 -2.52 -3.75 -15.93
N ILE A 385 -1.30 -3.23 -15.82
CA ILE A 385 -1.05 -1.82 -15.47
C ILE A 385 -1.53 -0.91 -16.60
N TYR A 386 -1.34 -1.32 -17.86
CA TYR A 386 -1.89 -0.60 -19.00
C TYR A 386 -3.43 -0.57 -18.96
N HIS A 387 -4.09 -1.69 -18.61
CA HIS A 387 -5.54 -1.73 -18.48
C HIS A 387 -6.07 -0.84 -17.34
N LEU A 388 -5.35 -0.77 -16.21
CA LEU A 388 -5.65 0.21 -15.16
C LEU A 388 -5.56 1.64 -15.69
N TRP A 389 -4.44 2.01 -16.32
CA TRP A 389 -4.27 3.34 -16.93
C TRP A 389 -5.37 3.66 -17.95
N LYS A 390 -5.74 2.69 -18.80
CA LYS A 390 -6.78 2.86 -19.82
C LYS A 390 -8.14 3.20 -19.21
N ALA A 391 -8.45 2.73 -18.00
CA ALA A 391 -9.69 3.12 -17.32
C ALA A 391 -9.76 4.63 -17.04
N PHE A 392 -8.63 5.25 -16.68
CA PHE A 392 -8.54 6.69 -16.47
C PHE A 392 -8.56 7.50 -17.77
N ASP A 393 -8.06 6.93 -18.86
CA ASP A 393 -8.10 7.54 -20.19
C ASP A 393 -9.54 7.56 -20.75
N LEU A 394 -10.31 6.49 -20.52
CA LEU A 394 -11.71 6.40 -20.96
C LEU A 394 -12.71 7.11 -20.04
N GLU A 395 -12.37 7.28 -18.76
CA GLU A 395 -13.20 7.96 -17.78
C GLU A 395 -12.40 9.07 -17.07
N PRO A 396 -12.55 10.33 -17.52
CA PRO A 396 -11.90 11.47 -16.88
C PRO A 396 -12.25 11.60 -15.40
N MET A 397 -13.47 11.21 -14.99
CA MET A 397 -13.95 11.27 -13.60
C MET A 397 -13.58 10.04 -12.76
N CYS A 398 -12.79 9.11 -13.29
CA CYS A 398 -12.24 8.01 -12.51
C CYS A 398 -11.14 8.57 -11.59
N ALA A 399 -11.39 8.51 -10.28
CA ALA A 399 -10.41 8.89 -9.27
C ALA A 399 -9.55 7.73 -8.82
N GLY A 400 -10.08 6.50 -8.86
CA GLY A 400 -9.36 5.30 -8.48
C GLY A 400 -9.89 4.07 -9.18
N ALA A 401 -8.99 3.13 -9.48
CA ALA A 401 -9.33 1.87 -10.12
C ALA A 401 -8.54 0.72 -9.51
N CYS A 402 -9.13 -0.48 -9.44
CA CYS A 402 -8.42 -1.69 -9.03
C CYS A 402 -8.59 -2.81 -10.05
N GLY A 403 -7.61 -3.71 -10.08
CA GLY A 403 -7.66 -4.94 -10.85
C GLY A 403 -8.18 -6.11 -10.02
N GLU A 404 -8.40 -7.23 -10.69
CA GLU A 404 -8.71 -8.52 -10.06
C GLU A 404 -7.49 -9.04 -9.27
N ILE A 405 -7.63 -9.16 -7.95
CA ILE A 405 -6.64 -9.87 -7.13
C ILE A 405 -6.87 -11.38 -7.23
N LYS A 406 -5.84 -12.12 -7.62
CA LYS A 406 -5.85 -13.58 -7.77
C LYS A 406 -4.90 -14.22 -6.77
N ALA A 407 -5.32 -15.32 -6.15
CA ALA A 407 -4.40 -16.15 -5.38
C ALA A 407 -3.39 -16.81 -6.31
N MET A 408 -2.12 -16.86 -5.91
CA MET A 408 -1.09 -17.64 -6.60
C MET A 408 -1.33 -19.13 -6.35
N LEU A 409 -1.70 -19.85 -7.41
CA LEU A 409 -2.08 -21.28 -7.31
C LEU A 409 -0.91 -22.25 -7.57
N GLY A 410 0.28 -21.72 -7.85
CA GLY A 410 1.43 -22.51 -8.28
C GLY A 410 1.25 -23.14 -9.66
N ARG A 411 2.29 -23.82 -10.15
CA ARG A 411 2.26 -24.49 -11.46
C ARG A 411 1.22 -25.60 -11.46
N GLY A 412 0.26 -25.53 -12.38
CA GLY A 412 -0.81 -26.52 -12.50
C GLY A 412 -1.82 -26.53 -11.35
N GLY A 413 -1.86 -25.48 -10.52
CA GLY A 413 -2.80 -25.40 -9.39
C GLY A 413 -2.39 -26.21 -8.15
N LYS A 414 -1.11 -26.59 -8.02
CA LYS A 414 -0.59 -27.40 -6.90
C LYS A 414 -1.00 -26.87 -5.52
N GLU A 415 -1.03 -25.56 -5.33
CA GLU A 415 -1.36 -24.96 -4.03
C GLU A 415 -2.83 -25.15 -3.63
N LEU A 416 -3.72 -25.48 -4.57
CA LEU A 416 -5.13 -25.78 -4.29
C LEU A 416 -5.33 -27.08 -3.49
N ILE A 417 -4.30 -27.92 -3.36
CA ILE A 417 -4.32 -29.09 -2.48
C ILE A 417 -4.49 -28.64 -1.02
N ASN A 418 -3.94 -27.47 -0.67
CA ASN A 418 -4.16 -26.87 0.65
C ASN A 418 -5.57 -26.26 0.69
N PRO A 419 -6.48 -26.76 1.56
CA PRO A 419 -7.86 -26.28 1.63
C PRO A 419 -7.97 -24.81 2.07
N LEU A 420 -6.98 -24.28 2.79
CA LEU A 420 -6.92 -22.87 3.17
C LEU A 420 -6.68 -21.99 1.95
N VAL A 421 -5.76 -22.38 1.06
CA VAL A 421 -5.47 -21.66 -0.20
C VAL A 421 -6.68 -21.75 -1.14
N ALA A 422 -7.27 -22.94 -1.28
CA ALA A 422 -8.46 -23.14 -2.11
C ALA A 422 -9.64 -22.26 -1.66
N THR A 423 -9.92 -22.21 -0.36
CA THR A 423 -11.00 -21.39 0.21
C THR A 423 -10.80 -19.91 -0.05
N GLN A 424 -9.57 -19.41 0.14
CA GLN A 424 -9.25 -18.00 -0.12
C GLN A 424 -9.34 -17.66 -1.61
N ASN A 425 -8.90 -18.58 -2.49
CA ASN A 425 -9.08 -18.43 -3.94
C ASN A 425 -10.57 -18.32 -4.31
N PHE A 426 -11.43 -19.15 -3.72
CA PHE A 426 -12.88 -19.08 -3.95
C PHE A 426 -13.46 -17.73 -3.51
N GLU A 427 -13.11 -17.26 -2.31
CA GLU A 427 -13.56 -15.98 -1.77
C GLU A 427 -13.13 -14.80 -2.65
N TYR A 428 -11.86 -14.74 -3.06
CA TYR A 428 -11.35 -13.69 -3.93
C TYR A 428 -12.09 -13.69 -5.28
N LYS A 429 -12.29 -14.87 -5.87
CA LYS A 429 -13.01 -15.00 -7.13
C LYS A 429 -14.45 -14.52 -7.01
N MET A 430 -15.15 -14.92 -5.96
CA MET A 430 -16.54 -14.51 -5.78
C MET A 430 -16.70 -13.03 -5.50
N SER A 431 -15.80 -12.44 -4.72
CA SER A 431 -15.78 -10.99 -4.51
C SER A 431 -15.54 -10.23 -5.82
N ASN A 432 -14.64 -10.71 -6.67
CA ASN A 432 -14.33 -10.10 -7.97
C ASN A 432 -15.41 -10.34 -9.05
N ILE A 433 -16.26 -11.35 -8.89
CA ILE A 433 -17.34 -11.69 -9.83
C ILE A 433 -18.67 -11.02 -9.47
N LEU A 434 -18.93 -10.82 -8.17
CA LEU A 434 -20.21 -10.30 -7.69
C LEU A 434 -20.06 -8.93 -7.04
N ASP A 435 -19.22 -8.81 -6.01
CA ASP A 435 -19.16 -7.61 -5.18
C ASP A 435 -18.51 -6.43 -5.93
N LYS A 436 -17.30 -6.62 -6.46
CA LYS A 436 -16.57 -5.54 -7.15
C LYS A 436 -17.29 -5.02 -8.41
N PRO A 437 -17.89 -5.89 -9.24
CA PRO A 437 -18.74 -5.46 -10.35
C PRO A 437 -19.96 -4.66 -9.90
N LEU A 438 -20.68 -5.11 -8.87
CA LEU A 438 -21.82 -4.40 -8.28
C LEU A 438 -21.41 -3.00 -7.81
N GLU A 439 -20.39 -2.92 -6.97
CA GLU A 439 -19.82 -1.67 -6.44
C GLU A 439 -19.40 -0.73 -7.59
N SER A 440 -18.65 -1.25 -8.56
CA SER A 440 -18.21 -0.48 -9.73
C SER A 440 -19.36 0.02 -10.60
N ALA A 441 -20.50 -0.67 -10.67
CA ALA A 441 -21.67 -0.22 -11.42
C ALA A 441 -22.29 1.05 -10.78
N PHE A 442 -22.33 1.07 -9.45
CA PHE A 442 -22.78 2.25 -8.69
C PHE A 442 -21.73 3.37 -8.67
N GLY A 443 -20.47 3.08 -8.97
CA GLY A 443 -19.38 4.05 -9.09
C GLY A 443 -18.69 4.35 -7.76
N PHE A 444 -19.00 3.59 -6.72
CA PHE A 444 -18.31 3.59 -5.43
C PHE A 444 -17.86 2.17 -5.14
N ILE A 445 -16.57 2.00 -4.83
CA ILE A 445 -15.99 0.72 -4.46
C ILE A 445 -15.55 0.85 -3.02
N SER A 446 -16.07 -0.01 -2.15
CA SER A 446 -15.86 0.09 -0.70
C SER A 446 -14.39 -0.09 -0.29
N VAL A 447 -13.59 -0.72 -1.16
CA VAL A 447 -12.14 -0.88 -1.00
C VAL A 447 -11.47 -1.10 -2.35
N LEU A 448 -10.47 -0.28 -2.66
CA LEU A 448 -9.48 -0.54 -3.70
C LEU A 448 -8.25 -1.16 -3.02
N PRO A 449 -7.89 -2.43 -3.27
CA PRO A 449 -6.80 -3.08 -2.55
C PRO A 449 -5.47 -2.33 -2.72
N GLY A 450 -4.80 -1.98 -1.63
CA GLY A 450 -3.47 -1.36 -1.65
C GLY A 450 -2.37 -2.21 -2.30
N ALA A 451 -2.63 -3.49 -2.60
CA ALA A 451 -1.69 -4.40 -3.26
C ALA A 451 -1.66 -4.26 -4.80
N PHE A 452 -2.76 -3.83 -5.42
CA PHE A 452 -2.82 -3.59 -6.87
C PHE A 452 -3.99 -2.64 -7.22
N SER A 453 -3.73 -1.34 -7.08
CA SER A 453 -4.69 -0.28 -7.39
C SER A 453 -4.01 0.92 -8.02
N ALA A 454 -4.78 1.79 -8.64
CA ALA A 454 -4.32 3.01 -9.26
C ALA A 454 -5.24 4.18 -8.88
N TYR A 455 -4.69 5.38 -8.86
CA TYR A 455 -5.37 6.60 -8.45
C TYR A 455 -4.96 7.77 -9.34
N ARG A 456 -5.91 8.65 -9.63
CA ARG A 456 -5.65 9.92 -10.30
C ARG A 456 -5.07 10.90 -9.29
N TYR A 457 -3.88 11.44 -9.57
CA TYR A 457 -3.14 12.22 -8.58
C TYR A 457 -3.89 13.49 -8.13
N VAL A 458 -4.55 14.20 -9.06
CA VAL A 458 -5.36 15.39 -8.74
C VAL A 458 -6.59 15.07 -7.88
N ALA A 459 -7.14 13.87 -8.01
CA ALA A 459 -8.28 13.45 -7.18
C ALA A 459 -7.84 13.25 -5.72
N LEU A 460 -6.61 12.79 -5.50
CA LEU A 460 -6.03 12.58 -4.17
C LEU A 460 -5.74 13.89 -3.42
N GLN A 461 -5.38 14.96 -4.13
CA GLN A 461 -4.94 16.21 -3.50
C GLN A 461 -5.99 16.79 -2.54
N ASN A 462 -5.51 17.36 -1.43
CA ASN A 462 -6.37 18.03 -0.47
C ASN A 462 -6.91 19.36 -1.05
N ASP A 463 -7.95 19.90 -0.42
CA ASP A 463 -8.43 21.24 -0.73
C ASP A 463 -7.45 22.32 -0.22
N LYS A 464 -7.74 23.58 -0.54
CA LYS A 464 -6.94 24.76 -0.14
C LYS A 464 -6.81 24.95 1.39
N ASN A 465 -7.67 24.33 2.19
CA ASN A 465 -7.60 24.36 3.65
C ASN A 465 -6.81 23.17 4.21
N GLY A 466 -6.18 22.36 3.34
CA GLY A 466 -5.47 21.15 3.73
C GLY A 466 -6.38 19.97 4.04
N LEU A 467 -7.70 20.06 3.79
CA LEU A 467 -8.66 19.01 4.07
C LEU A 467 -8.93 18.18 2.81
N GLY A 468 -8.80 16.86 2.89
CA GLY A 468 -9.12 16.01 1.75
C GLY A 468 -8.63 14.58 1.85
N PRO A 469 -8.59 13.87 0.71
CA PRO A 469 -8.34 12.44 0.69
C PRO A 469 -6.97 12.04 1.26
N LEU A 470 -5.89 12.75 0.92
CA LEU A 470 -4.56 12.42 1.44
C LEU A 470 -4.40 12.76 2.92
N GLU A 471 -4.96 13.87 3.42
CA GLU A 471 -4.94 14.18 4.86
C GLU A 471 -5.63 13.08 5.66
N LYS A 472 -6.81 12.64 5.21
CA LYS A 472 -7.54 11.54 5.84
C LYS A 472 -6.77 10.24 5.75
N TYR A 473 -6.23 9.90 4.58
CA TYR A 473 -5.47 8.65 4.39
C TYR A 473 -4.26 8.54 5.33
N PHE A 474 -3.50 9.63 5.51
CA PHE A 474 -2.30 9.63 6.34
C PHE A 474 -2.53 9.86 7.83
N LYS A 475 -3.75 10.24 8.25
CA LYS A 475 -4.09 10.46 9.66
C LYS A 475 -3.82 9.24 10.54
N GLY A 476 -3.88 8.03 9.97
CA GLY A 476 -3.51 6.78 10.63
C GLY A 476 -2.10 6.79 11.23
N GLU A 477 -1.15 7.48 10.61
CA GLU A 477 0.24 7.58 11.09
C GLU A 477 0.33 8.33 12.42
N THR A 478 -0.33 9.50 12.52
CA THR A 478 -0.30 10.36 13.72
C THR A 478 -1.09 9.78 14.89
N LEU A 479 -2.08 8.92 14.62
CA LEU A 479 -2.95 8.32 15.63
C LEU A 479 -2.23 7.26 16.48
N HIS A 480 -1.11 6.73 16.03
CA HIS A 480 -0.30 5.78 16.80
C HIS A 480 0.53 6.44 17.91
N GLY A 481 0.57 7.78 17.97
CA GLY A 481 1.14 8.56 19.08
C GLY A 481 0.09 8.92 20.14
N ALA A 482 0.13 8.24 21.29
CA ALA A 482 -0.40 8.63 22.61
C ALA A 482 -1.79 9.32 22.78
N GLY A 483 -2.73 9.24 21.82
CA GLY A 483 -4.03 9.93 21.98
C GLY A 483 -5.23 9.43 21.17
N ALA A 484 -5.09 8.42 20.31
CA ALA A 484 -6.22 7.93 19.50
C ALA A 484 -7.16 7.00 20.29
N GLY A 485 -8.48 7.20 20.19
CA GLY A 485 -9.46 6.23 20.67
C GLY A 485 -9.42 4.92 19.86
N VAL A 486 -9.79 3.79 20.48
CA VAL A 486 -9.79 2.43 19.89
C VAL A 486 -10.50 2.36 18.54
N PHE A 487 -11.63 3.07 18.44
CA PHE A 487 -12.45 3.12 17.24
C PHE A 487 -11.63 3.64 16.06
N THR A 488 -11.00 4.81 16.23
CA THR A 488 -10.21 5.45 15.18
C THR A 488 -8.99 4.59 14.82
N ALA A 489 -8.32 4.02 15.82
CA ALA A 489 -7.15 3.18 15.59
C ALA A 489 -7.49 1.89 14.80
N ASN A 490 -8.63 1.23 15.10
CA ASN A 490 -9.08 0.08 14.31
C ASN A 490 -9.58 0.49 12.91
N MET A 491 -10.23 1.63 12.77
CA MET A 491 -10.70 2.16 11.49
C MET A 491 -9.54 2.32 10.48
N TYR A 492 -8.38 2.80 10.95
CA TYR A 492 -7.17 2.95 10.14
C TYR A 492 -6.37 1.66 9.92
N LEU A 493 -6.88 0.49 10.35
CA LEU A 493 -6.40 -0.80 9.86
C LEU A 493 -6.91 -1.10 8.43
N ALA A 494 -7.88 -0.33 7.96
CA ALA A 494 -8.42 -0.38 6.61
C ALA A 494 -8.45 1.03 5.98
N GLU A 495 -7.30 1.70 6.01
CA GLU A 495 -7.09 3.06 5.49
C GLU A 495 -7.53 3.23 4.03
N ASP A 496 -7.38 2.17 3.22
CA ASP A 496 -7.80 2.15 1.81
C ASP A 496 -9.33 2.37 1.67
N ARG A 497 -10.13 1.89 2.63
CA ARG A 497 -11.59 2.10 2.65
C ARG A 497 -11.95 3.55 2.91
N ILE A 498 -11.22 4.19 3.82
CA ILE A 498 -11.39 5.61 4.15
C ILE A 498 -11.04 6.45 2.93
N LEU A 499 -9.94 6.12 2.24
CA LEU A 499 -9.54 6.81 1.01
C LEU A 499 -10.62 6.71 -0.08
N CYS A 500 -11.17 5.51 -0.29
CA CYS A 500 -12.26 5.31 -1.27
C CYS A 500 -13.49 6.19 -0.94
N PHE A 501 -13.87 6.24 0.34
CA PHE A 501 -15.00 7.06 0.79
C PHE A 501 -14.73 8.57 0.63
N GLU A 502 -13.55 9.05 1.01
CA GLU A 502 -13.17 10.47 0.91
C GLU A 502 -13.02 10.93 -0.54
N LEU A 503 -12.61 10.04 -1.46
CA LEU A 503 -12.54 10.35 -2.89
C LEU A 503 -13.93 10.61 -3.48
N VAL A 504 -14.90 9.72 -3.23
CA VAL A 504 -16.26 9.86 -3.81
C VAL A 504 -17.05 10.98 -3.13
N THR A 505 -16.82 11.22 -1.84
CA THR A 505 -17.47 12.31 -1.09
C THR A 505 -16.73 13.64 -1.16
N LYS A 506 -15.64 13.74 -1.94
CA LYS A 506 -14.82 14.96 -2.03
C LYS A 506 -15.70 16.15 -2.41
N ARG A 507 -15.53 17.25 -1.66
CA ARG A 507 -16.38 18.44 -1.76
C ARG A 507 -16.33 19.04 -3.17
N ASN A 508 -17.50 19.38 -3.70
CA ASN A 508 -17.68 19.98 -5.03
C ASN A 508 -17.00 19.18 -6.16
N CYS A 509 -16.81 17.87 -5.97
CA CYS A 509 -16.25 16.95 -6.95
C CYS A 509 -17.24 15.83 -7.23
N HIS A 510 -17.13 15.19 -8.39
CA HIS A 510 -17.96 14.06 -8.80
C HIS A 510 -17.11 12.86 -9.26
N TRP A 511 -16.08 12.54 -8.45
CA TRP A 511 -15.19 11.42 -8.67
C TRP A 511 -15.87 10.07 -8.47
N ILE A 512 -15.57 9.11 -9.34
CA ILE A 512 -16.04 7.72 -9.26
C ILE A 512 -14.87 6.73 -9.15
N LEU A 513 -15.16 5.53 -8.66
CA LEU A 513 -14.23 4.42 -8.56
C LEU A 513 -14.63 3.28 -9.50
N GLN A 514 -13.66 2.60 -10.10
CA GLN A 514 -13.90 1.54 -11.09
C GLN A 514 -13.15 0.24 -10.83
N TYR A 515 -13.81 -0.88 -11.13
CA TYR A 515 -13.21 -2.19 -11.13
C TYR A 515 -12.84 -2.59 -12.57
N VAL A 516 -11.57 -2.91 -12.81
CA VAL A 516 -11.04 -3.22 -14.13
C VAL A 516 -10.73 -4.71 -14.21
N LYS A 517 -11.71 -5.51 -14.64
CA LYS A 517 -11.57 -6.97 -14.75
C LYS A 517 -10.46 -7.42 -15.72
N SER A 518 -10.08 -6.59 -16.70
CA SER A 518 -8.95 -6.88 -17.60
C SER A 518 -7.57 -6.73 -16.93
N ALA A 519 -7.50 -6.09 -15.77
CA ALA A 519 -6.28 -5.94 -14.99
C ALA A 519 -6.27 -6.99 -13.89
N THR A 520 -5.15 -7.70 -13.71
CA THR A 520 -5.03 -8.77 -12.73
C THR A 520 -3.73 -8.64 -11.94
N GLY A 521 -3.76 -8.87 -10.63
CA GLY A 521 -2.59 -8.99 -9.77
C GLY A 521 -2.60 -10.33 -9.05
N GLU A 522 -1.58 -11.14 -9.24
CA GLU A 522 -1.41 -12.42 -8.53
C GLU A 522 -0.66 -12.18 -7.21
N THR A 523 -1.19 -12.65 -6.07
CA THR A 523 -0.56 -12.53 -4.75
C THR A 523 -0.56 -13.87 -4.01
N ASP A 524 0.41 -14.09 -3.15
CA ASP A 524 0.38 -15.17 -2.18
C ASP A 524 -0.73 -14.98 -1.15
N VAL A 525 -1.21 -16.08 -0.60
CA VAL A 525 -2.23 -16.12 0.44
C VAL A 525 -1.75 -17.01 1.59
N PRO A 526 -2.15 -16.72 2.85
CA PRO A 526 -1.79 -17.55 3.99
C PRO A 526 -2.05 -19.03 3.75
N ASP A 527 -1.03 -19.86 3.93
CA ASP A 527 -1.10 -21.31 3.77
C ASP A 527 -1.24 -22.04 5.13
N SER A 528 -1.14 -21.30 6.24
CA SER A 528 -1.23 -21.79 7.61
C SER A 528 -2.39 -21.15 8.38
N VAL A 529 -2.96 -21.90 9.32
CA VAL A 529 -4.08 -21.45 10.16
C VAL A 529 -3.69 -20.22 10.99
N THR A 530 -2.47 -20.20 11.53
CA THR A 530 -1.98 -19.10 12.37
C THR A 530 -1.90 -17.78 11.59
N GLU A 531 -1.34 -17.80 10.38
CA GLU A 531 -1.25 -16.61 9.53
C GLU A 531 -2.62 -16.15 9.05
N LEU A 532 -3.50 -17.09 8.67
CA LEU A 532 -4.87 -16.79 8.27
C LEU A 532 -5.64 -16.07 9.39
N ILE A 533 -5.56 -16.56 10.62
CA ILE A 533 -6.24 -15.93 11.77
C ILE A 533 -5.72 -14.49 12.00
N LEU A 534 -4.41 -14.28 11.93
CA LEU A 534 -3.80 -12.97 12.14
C LEU A 534 -4.16 -11.98 11.03
N GLN A 535 -4.17 -12.43 9.77
CA GLN A 535 -4.61 -11.62 8.63
C GLN A 535 -6.08 -11.24 8.78
N ARG A 536 -6.94 -12.20 9.11
CA ARG A 536 -8.40 -12.03 9.15
C ARG A 536 -8.84 -11.15 10.31
N ARG A 537 -8.14 -11.18 11.45
CA ARG A 537 -8.32 -10.20 12.53
C ARG A 537 -8.21 -8.76 12.01
N ARG A 538 -7.15 -8.46 11.24
CA ARG A 538 -6.90 -7.11 10.69
C ARG A 538 -8.03 -6.70 9.74
N TRP A 539 -8.40 -7.60 8.83
CA TRP A 539 -9.38 -7.32 7.79
C TRP A 539 -10.81 -7.18 8.32
N LEU A 540 -11.21 -8.04 9.26
CA LEU A 540 -12.53 -8.01 9.87
C LEU A 540 -12.69 -6.77 10.75
N ASN A 541 -11.74 -6.52 11.65
CA ASN A 541 -11.79 -5.33 12.51
C ASN A 541 -11.73 -4.05 11.68
N GLY A 542 -10.75 -3.92 10.79
CA GLY A 542 -10.61 -2.74 9.93
C GLY A 542 -11.86 -2.47 9.09
N SER A 543 -12.43 -3.50 8.46
CA SER A 543 -13.65 -3.35 7.66
C SER A 543 -14.87 -2.99 8.52
N PHE A 544 -15.02 -3.58 9.71
CA PHE A 544 -16.15 -3.30 10.60
C PHE A 544 -16.16 -1.84 11.08
N PHE A 545 -15.03 -1.35 11.59
CA PHE A 545 -14.94 0.03 12.09
C PHE A 545 -14.99 1.07 10.95
N ALA A 546 -14.42 0.77 9.78
CA ALA A 546 -14.56 1.62 8.60
C ALA A 546 -16.01 1.67 8.07
N ALA A 547 -16.74 0.56 8.13
CA ALA A 547 -18.15 0.54 7.77
C ALA A 547 -18.98 1.42 8.73
N ILE A 548 -18.80 1.30 10.05
CA ILE A 548 -19.48 2.19 11.02
C ILE A 548 -19.15 3.65 10.75
N TYR A 549 -17.89 3.96 10.45
CA TYR A 549 -17.48 5.32 10.10
C TYR A 549 -18.23 5.83 8.87
N ALA A 550 -18.26 5.06 7.79
CA ALA A 550 -19.01 5.42 6.58
C ALA A 550 -20.51 5.58 6.89
N ILE A 551 -21.08 4.77 7.79
CA ILE A 551 -22.50 4.86 8.22
C ILE A 551 -22.74 6.15 8.97
N ALA A 552 -21.88 6.51 9.92
CA ALA A 552 -22.02 7.75 10.66
C ALA A 552 -21.85 8.99 9.76
N HIS A 553 -21.10 8.88 8.67
CA HIS A 553 -20.74 9.99 7.80
C HIS A 553 -21.44 9.99 6.44
N PHE A 554 -22.48 9.17 6.24
CA PHE A 554 -23.18 9.05 4.95
C PHE A 554 -23.65 10.41 4.39
N TYR A 555 -23.99 11.36 5.26
CA TYR A 555 -24.44 12.71 4.86
C TYR A 555 -23.37 13.48 4.05
N GLN A 556 -22.10 13.07 4.10
CA GLN A 556 -21.03 13.68 3.33
C GLN A 556 -21.23 13.52 1.81
N PHE A 557 -22.00 12.54 1.33
CA PHE A 557 -22.35 12.46 -0.10
C PHE A 557 -23.07 13.72 -0.60
N PHE A 558 -23.80 14.44 0.25
CA PHE A 558 -24.48 15.68 -0.15
C PHE A 558 -23.52 16.84 -0.41
N ARG A 559 -22.27 16.79 0.10
CA ARG A 559 -21.25 17.82 -0.14
C ARG A 559 -20.54 17.66 -1.50
N SER A 560 -20.74 16.52 -2.16
CA SER A 560 -20.21 16.22 -3.49
C SER A 560 -21.09 16.81 -4.60
N ASP A 561 -20.50 17.01 -5.78
CA ASP A 561 -21.20 17.53 -6.96
C ASP A 561 -21.78 16.40 -7.85
N HIS A 562 -22.01 15.22 -7.28
CA HIS A 562 -22.64 14.11 -7.99
C HIS A 562 -24.09 14.41 -8.36
N SER A 563 -24.55 13.88 -9.50
CA SER A 563 -25.95 13.97 -9.93
C SER A 563 -26.89 13.30 -8.94
N ILE A 564 -28.17 13.72 -8.92
CA ILE A 564 -29.19 13.17 -8.01
C ILE A 564 -29.30 11.64 -8.16
N LEU A 565 -29.31 11.15 -9.41
CA LEU A 565 -29.37 9.71 -9.69
C LEU A 565 -28.14 8.96 -9.15
N ARG A 566 -26.94 9.54 -9.30
CA ARG A 566 -25.70 8.95 -8.78
C ARG A 566 -25.68 8.92 -7.25
N LYS A 567 -26.16 9.99 -6.61
CA LYS A 567 -26.32 10.02 -5.14
C LYS A 567 -27.29 8.93 -4.69
N LEU A 568 -28.46 8.80 -5.32
CA LEU A 568 -29.44 7.73 -5.02
C LEU A 568 -28.79 6.34 -5.14
N MET A 569 -28.00 6.10 -6.19
CA MET A 569 -27.24 4.88 -6.39
C MET A 569 -26.28 4.58 -5.24
N PHE A 570 -25.51 5.56 -4.77
CA PHE A 570 -24.66 5.40 -3.59
C PHE A 570 -25.48 5.08 -2.33
N PHE A 571 -26.63 5.73 -2.13
CA PHE A 571 -27.52 5.44 -1.01
C PHE A 571 -28.06 4.00 -1.03
N LEU A 572 -28.41 3.48 -2.20
CA LEU A 572 -28.86 2.09 -2.36
C LEU A 572 -27.73 1.10 -2.04
N GLU A 573 -26.53 1.34 -2.58
CA GLU A 573 -25.35 0.54 -2.26
C GLU A 573 -25.04 0.58 -0.76
N PHE A 574 -25.15 1.75 -0.14
CA PHE A 574 -24.92 1.94 1.28
C PHE A 574 -25.92 1.19 2.17
N GLY A 575 -27.20 1.25 1.80
CA GLY A 575 -28.25 0.44 2.41
C GLY A 575 -27.91 -1.05 2.32
N PHE A 576 -27.53 -1.52 1.14
CA PHE A 576 -27.11 -2.90 0.90
C PHE A 576 -25.91 -3.31 1.78
N GLN A 577 -24.86 -2.49 1.85
CA GLN A 577 -23.69 -2.77 2.71
C GLN A 577 -24.07 -2.78 4.19
N THR A 578 -24.97 -1.89 4.61
CA THR A 578 -25.48 -1.85 6.00
C THR A 578 -26.24 -3.14 6.33
N PHE A 579 -27.11 -3.62 5.44
CA PHE A 579 -27.79 -4.91 5.62
C PHE A 579 -26.79 -6.07 5.70
N ASN A 580 -25.79 -6.14 4.81
CA ASN A 580 -24.74 -7.18 4.89
C ASN A 580 -23.98 -7.13 6.21
N MET A 581 -23.68 -5.93 6.73
CA MET A 581 -22.99 -5.76 8.01
C MET A 581 -23.84 -6.29 9.18
N ILE A 582 -25.16 -6.04 9.17
CA ILE A 582 -26.09 -6.59 10.18
C ILE A 582 -26.10 -8.12 10.11
N PHE A 583 -26.18 -8.70 8.92
CA PHE A 583 -26.11 -10.16 8.75
C PHE A 583 -24.78 -10.74 9.26
N ALA A 584 -23.65 -10.05 9.00
CA ALA A 584 -22.34 -10.45 9.52
C ALA A 584 -22.27 -10.34 11.05
N TRP A 585 -22.88 -9.31 11.66
CA TRP A 585 -22.93 -9.14 13.12
C TRP A 585 -23.64 -10.31 13.82
N PHE A 586 -24.73 -10.80 13.23
CA PHE A 586 -25.53 -11.91 13.74
C PHE A 586 -25.13 -13.29 13.18
N ALA A 587 -23.99 -13.39 12.47
CA ALA A 587 -23.62 -14.60 11.75
C ALA A 587 -23.46 -15.83 12.66
N ILE A 588 -22.91 -15.67 13.87
CA ILE A 588 -22.75 -16.78 14.83
C ILE A 588 -24.10 -17.26 15.35
N GLY A 589 -24.99 -16.35 15.74
CA GLY A 589 -26.34 -16.69 16.16
C GLY A 589 -27.13 -17.38 15.05
N ASN A 590 -27.07 -16.85 13.83
CA ASN A 590 -27.71 -17.45 12.66
C ASN A 590 -27.17 -18.84 12.35
N PHE A 591 -25.85 -19.04 12.40
CA PHE A 591 -25.25 -20.35 12.16
C PHE A 591 -25.66 -21.36 13.23
N PHE A 592 -25.69 -20.95 14.50
CA PHE A 592 -26.19 -21.81 15.58
C PHE A 592 -27.66 -22.17 15.41
N LEU A 593 -28.52 -21.22 15.01
CA LEU A 593 -29.94 -21.48 14.73
C LEU A 593 -30.12 -22.50 13.60
N VAL A 594 -29.41 -22.32 12.48
CA VAL A 594 -29.40 -23.28 11.37
C VAL A 594 -28.95 -24.66 11.87
N PHE A 595 -27.84 -24.71 12.61
CA PHE A 595 -27.34 -25.95 13.19
C PHE A 595 -28.39 -26.64 14.08
N LYS A 596 -28.99 -25.92 15.03
CA LYS A 596 -29.94 -26.47 16.00
C LYS A 596 -31.21 -26.96 15.30
N ILE A 597 -31.78 -26.17 14.40
CA ILE A 597 -33.01 -26.51 13.68
C ILE A 597 -32.80 -27.77 12.83
N LEU A 598 -31.77 -27.82 11.99
CA LEU A 598 -31.51 -28.99 11.14
C LEU A 598 -31.24 -30.25 11.96
N THR A 599 -30.50 -30.10 13.05
CA THR A 599 -30.12 -31.20 13.93
C THR A 599 -31.33 -31.76 14.69
N THR A 600 -32.21 -30.89 15.20
CA THR A 600 -33.46 -31.31 15.84
C THR A 600 -34.41 -31.95 14.83
N SER A 601 -34.50 -31.41 13.60
CA SER A 601 -35.33 -32.02 12.55
C SER A 601 -34.92 -33.47 12.24
N LEU A 602 -33.63 -33.82 12.32
CA LEU A 602 -33.18 -35.21 12.10
C LEU A 602 -33.70 -36.22 13.12
N GLY A 603 -34.16 -35.76 14.30
CA GLY A 603 -34.73 -36.61 15.35
C GLY A 603 -36.15 -37.10 15.07
N ASP A 604 -36.81 -36.61 14.01
CA ASP A 604 -38.14 -37.09 13.62
C ASP A 604 -38.11 -38.60 13.32
N ASP A 605 -39.15 -39.33 13.74
CA ASP A 605 -39.29 -40.78 13.58
C ASP A 605 -39.25 -41.22 12.12
N LYS A 606 -39.63 -40.33 11.20
CA LYS A 606 -39.54 -40.56 9.75
C LYS A 606 -38.12 -40.42 9.18
N LEU A 607 -37.18 -39.88 9.96
CA LEU A 607 -35.80 -39.60 9.56
C LEU A 607 -34.84 -40.57 10.25
N LEU A 608 -34.05 -40.11 11.23
CA LEU A 608 -33.11 -40.94 11.97
C LEU A 608 -33.66 -41.36 13.35
N GLY A 609 -34.84 -40.86 13.74
CA GLY A 609 -35.48 -41.13 15.03
C GLY A 609 -34.52 -40.92 16.20
N GLN A 610 -34.51 -41.87 17.13
CA GLN A 610 -33.67 -41.83 18.34
C GLN A 610 -32.17 -41.66 18.05
N VAL A 611 -31.65 -42.20 16.94
CA VAL A 611 -30.23 -42.04 16.59
C VAL A 611 -29.94 -40.58 16.22
N GLY A 612 -30.86 -39.94 15.49
CA GLY A 612 -30.77 -38.52 15.15
C GLY A 612 -30.81 -37.63 16.39
N GLU A 613 -31.69 -37.94 17.33
CA GLU A 613 -31.82 -37.20 18.59
C GLU A 613 -30.55 -37.29 19.46
N ILE A 614 -30.01 -38.49 19.65
CA ILE A 614 -28.76 -38.70 20.42
C ILE A 614 -27.59 -37.97 19.76
N LEU A 615 -27.42 -38.13 18.44
CA LEU A 615 -26.36 -37.43 17.71
C LEU A 615 -26.51 -35.92 17.81
N GLY A 616 -27.73 -35.42 17.78
CA GLY A 616 -28.00 -34.00 17.87
C GLY A 616 -27.61 -33.39 19.20
N VAL A 617 -27.98 -34.04 20.31
CA VAL A 617 -27.57 -33.63 21.65
C VAL A 617 -26.04 -33.67 21.79
N VAL A 618 -25.41 -34.74 21.32
CA VAL A 618 -23.94 -34.89 21.39
C VAL A 618 -23.23 -33.78 20.61
N PHE A 619 -23.62 -33.52 19.36
CA PHE A 619 -23.00 -32.47 18.57
C PHE A 619 -23.28 -31.06 19.11
N GLU A 620 -24.43 -30.82 19.73
CA GLU A 620 -24.75 -29.55 20.38
C GLU A 620 -23.82 -29.27 21.57
N TRP A 621 -23.56 -30.27 22.42
CA TRP A 621 -22.58 -30.14 23.50
C TRP A 621 -21.18 -29.88 22.97
N PHE A 622 -20.74 -30.63 21.95
CA PHE A 622 -19.43 -30.41 21.34
C PHE A 622 -19.32 -29.04 20.66
N TYR A 623 -20.38 -28.57 20.00
CA TYR A 623 -20.47 -27.22 19.44
C TYR A 623 -20.24 -26.19 20.55
N GLY A 624 -21.00 -26.27 21.65
CA GLY A 624 -20.90 -25.35 22.77
C GLY A 624 -19.51 -25.34 23.41
N ILE A 625 -18.93 -26.50 23.66
CA ILE A 625 -17.57 -26.65 24.21
C ILE A 625 -16.52 -26.07 23.25
N SER A 626 -16.63 -26.35 21.96
CA SER A 626 -15.70 -25.83 20.94
C SER A 626 -15.77 -24.31 20.84
N LEU A 627 -16.98 -23.74 20.81
CA LEU A 627 -17.19 -22.31 20.79
C LEU A 627 -16.65 -21.64 22.07
N MET A 628 -16.94 -22.19 23.24
CA MET A 628 -16.40 -21.72 24.52
C MET A 628 -14.87 -21.75 24.54
N SER A 629 -14.28 -22.86 24.07
CA SER A 629 -12.83 -23.02 23.95
C SER A 629 -12.24 -21.96 23.02
N CYS A 630 -12.94 -21.60 21.93
CA CYS A 630 -12.51 -20.56 21.02
C CYS A 630 -12.46 -19.18 21.70
N PHE A 631 -13.46 -18.84 22.51
CA PHE A 631 -13.44 -17.61 23.32
C PHE A 631 -12.27 -17.58 24.31
N VAL A 632 -12.03 -18.70 25.02
CA VAL A 632 -10.91 -18.80 25.97
C VAL A 632 -9.57 -18.63 25.27
N LEU A 633 -9.33 -19.35 24.16
CA LEU A 633 -8.08 -19.24 23.41
C LEU A 633 -7.90 -17.86 22.78
N SER A 634 -8.98 -17.23 22.32
CA SER A 634 -8.94 -15.92 21.68
C SER A 634 -8.62 -14.79 22.64
N MET A 635 -9.00 -14.93 23.92
CA MET A 635 -8.70 -13.93 24.96
C MET A 635 -7.35 -14.17 25.66
N GLY A 636 -6.91 -15.42 25.81
CA GLY A 636 -5.76 -15.78 26.62
C GLY A 636 -4.43 -15.94 25.86
N ASN A 637 -4.46 -16.43 24.61
CA ASN A 637 -3.25 -16.88 23.92
C ASN A 637 -3.10 -16.29 22.52
N ARG A 638 -1.86 -15.98 22.12
CA ARG A 638 -1.54 -15.66 20.71
C ARG A 638 -1.63 -16.93 19.85
N PRO A 639 -2.18 -16.87 18.62
CA PRO A 639 -2.30 -18.02 17.71
C PRO A 639 -0.97 -18.71 17.40
N ALA A 640 0.16 -18.01 17.51
CA ALA A 640 1.49 -18.60 17.34
C ALA A 640 1.85 -19.61 18.46
N GLY A 641 1.32 -19.43 19.68
CA GLY A 641 1.55 -20.35 20.80
C GLY A 641 0.57 -21.51 20.86
N SER A 642 -0.63 -21.34 20.31
CA SER A 642 -1.72 -22.33 20.34
C SER A 642 -2.14 -22.85 18.97
N GLY A 643 -1.28 -22.73 17.95
CA GLY A 643 -1.60 -23.06 16.56
C GLY A 643 -2.19 -24.47 16.36
N LYS A 644 -1.68 -25.48 17.09
CA LYS A 644 -2.22 -26.85 17.03
C LYS A 644 -3.67 -26.95 17.50
N LEU A 645 -4.05 -26.20 18.53
CA LEU A 645 -5.43 -26.17 19.04
C LEU A 645 -6.36 -25.48 18.05
N TYR A 646 -5.91 -24.38 17.44
CA TYR A 646 -6.67 -23.74 16.37
C TYR A 646 -6.85 -24.68 15.17
N THR A 647 -5.81 -25.41 14.75
CA THR A 647 -5.95 -26.42 13.69
C THR A 647 -6.95 -27.51 14.07
N ALA A 648 -6.93 -28.01 15.31
CA ALA A 648 -7.93 -28.98 15.78
C ALA A 648 -9.35 -28.42 15.73
N MET A 649 -9.56 -27.15 16.09
CA MET A 649 -10.85 -26.47 15.96
C MET A 649 -11.30 -26.38 14.50
N VAL A 650 -10.40 -26.00 13.58
CA VAL A 650 -10.72 -25.96 12.14
C VAL A 650 -11.23 -27.32 11.65
N ILE A 651 -10.53 -28.41 12.01
CA ILE A 651 -10.95 -29.77 11.65
C ILE A 651 -12.33 -30.10 12.24
N PHE A 652 -12.56 -29.78 13.51
CA PHE A 652 -13.86 -29.98 14.15
C PHE A 652 -15.00 -29.25 13.42
N TRP A 653 -14.80 -27.98 13.08
CA TRP A 653 -15.79 -27.18 12.36
C TRP A 653 -16.07 -27.72 10.94
N CYS A 654 -15.07 -28.28 10.26
CA CYS A 654 -15.27 -29.00 9.01
C CYS A 654 -16.15 -30.25 9.20
N VAL A 655 -15.96 -31.01 10.28
CA VAL A 655 -16.80 -32.19 10.61
C VAL A 655 -18.25 -31.77 10.85
N ILE A 656 -18.47 -30.69 11.61
CA ILE A 656 -19.81 -30.14 11.81
C ILE A 656 -20.43 -29.72 10.46
N MET A 657 -19.66 -29.14 9.55
CA MET A 657 -20.18 -28.79 8.23
C MET A 657 -20.59 -30.02 7.40
N ILE A 658 -19.79 -31.08 7.45
CA ILE A 658 -20.11 -32.35 6.77
C ILE A 658 -21.41 -32.92 7.33
N TYR A 659 -21.55 -32.92 8.66
CA TYR A 659 -22.77 -33.36 9.33
C TYR A 659 -23.99 -32.53 8.91
N LEU A 660 -23.89 -31.19 8.91
CA LEU A 660 -24.98 -30.31 8.48
C LEU A 660 -25.34 -30.47 7.01
N THR A 661 -24.33 -30.66 6.16
CA THR A 661 -24.55 -30.90 4.72
C THR A 661 -25.25 -32.24 4.51
N PHE A 662 -24.82 -33.29 5.24
CA PHE A 662 -25.51 -34.58 5.23
C PHE A 662 -26.96 -34.44 5.72
N ALA A 663 -27.19 -33.75 6.83
CA ALA A 663 -28.52 -33.50 7.38
C ALA A 663 -29.43 -32.83 6.34
N ALA A 664 -28.97 -31.73 5.73
CA ALA A 664 -29.71 -30.98 4.72
C ALA A 664 -30.06 -31.84 3.50
N VAL A 665 -29.09 -32.59 2.96
CA VAL A 665 -29.30 -33.46 1.80
C VAL A 665 -30.24 -34.62 2.14
N PHE A 666 -30.07 -35.25 3.30
CA PHE A 666 -30.89 -36.39 3.74
C PHE A 666 -32.35 -35.99 3.94
N ILE A 667 -32.61 -34.89 4.64
CA ILE A 667 -33.95 -34.32 4.83
C ILE A 667 -34.59 -34.01 3.46
N THR A 668 -33.84 -33.38 2.56
CA THR A 668 -34.33 -33.04 1.22
C THR A 668 -34.70 -34.29 0.41
N VAL A 669 -33.87 -35.34 0.43
CA VAL A 669 -34.13 -36.59 -0.31
C VAL A 669 -35.38 -37.30 0.21
N ILE A 670 -35.57 -37.37 1.53
CA ILE A 670 -36.76 -38.01 2.11
C ILE A 670 -38.02 -37.19 1.82
N ALA A 671 -37.95 -35.85 1.94
CA ALA A 671 -39.04 -34.97 1.58
C ALA A 671 -39.46 -35.12 0.10
N VAL A 672 -38.48 -35.25 -0.81
CA VAL A 672 -38.75 -35.49 -2.23
C VAL A 672 -39.36 -36.88 -2.46
N LYS A 673 -38.88 -37.93 -1.79
CA LYS A 673 -39.46 -39.28 -1.90
C LYS A 673 -40.92 -39.31 -1.46
N GLU A 674 -41.24 -38.70 -0.32
CA GLU A 674 -42.62 -38.64 0.19
C GLU A 674 -43.55 -37.89 -0.79
N GLN A 675 -43.05 -36.85 -1.47
CA GLN A 675 -43.81 -36.12 -2.50
C GLN A 675 -43.98 -36.92 -3.79
N VAL A 676 -42.96 -37.66 -4.23
CA VAL A 676 -43.03 -38.49 -5.45
C VAL A 676 -44.01 -39.65 -5.26
N GLU A 677 -44.07 -40.26 -4.08
CA GLU A 677 -45.01 -41.33 -3.75
C GLU A 677 -46.48 -40.88 -3.75
N LYS A 678 -46.75 -39.60 -3.47
CA LYS A 678 -48.10 -39.00 -3.48
C LYS A 678 -48.57 -38.55 -4.88
N GLY A 679 -47.75 -38.74 -5.92
CA GLY A 679 -48.01 -38.28 -7.28
C GLY A 679 -47.40 -36.90 -7.54
N PHE A 680 -46.37 -36.84 -8.38
CA PHE A 680 -45.59 -35.63 -8.60
C PHE A 680 -46.33 -34.61 -9.50
N ASN A 681 -46.96 -33.60 -8.89
CA ASN A 681 -47.37 -32.38 -9.59
C ASN A 681 -46.41 -31.24 -9.26
N ILE A 682 -45.89 -30.56 -10.29
CA ILE A 682 -44.96 -29.43 -10.15
C ILE A 682 -45.58 -28.31 -9.28
N SER A 683 -46.90 -28.17 -9.25
CA SER A 683 -47.62 -27.22 -8.39
C SER A 683 -47.48 -27.50 -6.90
N ASP A 684 -47.26 -28.74 -6.48
CA ASP A 684 -47.20 -29.12 -5.07
C ASP A 684 -45.86 -28.75 -4.43
N ILE A 685 -44.79 -28.61 -5.23
CA ILE A 685 -43.50 -28.03 -4.82
C ILE A 685 -43.68 -26.59 -4.35
N PHE A 686 -44.55 -25.82 -5.00
CA PHE A 686 -44.84 -24.43 -4.64
C PHE A 686 -45.82 -24.29 -3.47
N LYS A 687 -46.50 -25.37 -3.05
CA LYS A 687 -47.43 -25.36 -1.90
C LYS A 687 -46.73 -25.55 -0.57
N ASN A 688 -45.61 -26.28 -0.52
CA ASN A 688 -44.81 -26.40 0.70
C ASN A 688 -43.85 -25.19 0.80
N GLN A 689 -44.27 -24.19 1.58
CA GLN A 689 -43.53 -22.93 1.74
C GLN A 689 -42.09 -23.12 2.23
N LEU A 690 -41.84 -24.11 3.10
CA LEU A 690 -40.51 -24.39 3.62
C LEU A 690 -39.60 -24.98 2.53
N PHE A 691 -40.10 -25.99 1.81
CA PHE A 691 -39.38 -26.65 0.72
C PHE A 691 -39.08 -25.67 -0.43
N TYR A 692 -40.06 -24.86 -0.82
CA TYR A 692 -39.89 -23.81 -1.83
C TYR A 692 -38.86 -22.76 -1.40
N SER A 693 -38.94 -22.26 -0.16
CA SER A 693 -38.01 -21.25 0.36
C SER A 693 -36.57 -21.78 0.42
N LEU A 694 -36.38 -23.06 0.74
CA LEU A 694 -35.07 -23.71 0.76
C LEU A 694 -34.48 -23.83 -0.65
N ILE A 695 -35.27 -24.28 -1.63
CA ILE A 695 -34.84 -24.35 -3.04
C ILE A 695 -34.47 -22.97 -3.57
N VAL A 696 -35.33 -21.97 -3.35
CA VAL A 696 -35.08 -20.58 -3.77
C VAL A 696 -33.80 -20.06 -3.12
N SER A 697 -33.59 -20.29 -1.83
CA SER A 697 -32.37 -19.87 -1.14
C SER A 697 -31.13 -20.56 -1.68
N MET A 698 -31.16 -21.87 -1.93
CA MET A 698 -29.99 -22.59 -2.46
C MET A 698 -29.66 -22.17 -3.90
N LEU A 699 -30.67 -22.08 -4.77
CA LEU A 699 -30.49 -21.64 -6.15
C LEU A 699 -30.06 -20.18 -6.24
N SER A 700 -30.61 -19.31 -5.38
CA SER A 700 -30.20 -17.90 -5.32
C SER A 700 -28.79 -17.72 -4.76
N THR A 701 -28.32 -18.60 -3.88
CA THR A 701 -26.96 -18.51 -3.35
C THR A 701 -25.98 -19.17 -4.31
N TRP A 702 -26.03 -20.49 -4.49
CA TRP A 702 -25.02 -21.22 -5.27
C TRP A 702 -25.30 -21.27 -6.77
N GLY A 703 -26.58 -21.30 -7.14
CA GLY A 703 -26.99 -21.27 -8.56
C GLY A 703 -26.61 -19.95 -9.22
N LEU A 704 -26.90 -18.80 -8.58
CA LEU A 704 -26.48 -17.49 -9.09
C LEU A 704 -24.96 -17.35 -9.12
N TRP A 705 -24.22 -17.90 -8.15
CA TRP A 705 -22.76 -17.91 -8.20
C TRP A 705 -22.26 -18.67 -9.43
N LEU A 706 -22.78 -19.87 -9.69
CA LEU A 706 -22.42 -20.64 -10.88
C LEU A 706 -22.75 -19.89 -12.17
N ILE A 707 -23.96 -19.34 -12.28
CA ILE A 707 -24.40 -18.59 -13.47
C ILE A 707 -23.52 -17.34 -13.65
N ALA A 708 -23.26 -16.58 -12.59
CA ALA A 708 -22.39 -15.40 -12.65
C ALA A 708 -20.98 -15.75 -13.10
N SER A 709 -20.41 -16.82 -12.57
CA SER A 709 -19.07 -17.29 -12.95
C SER A 709 -18.99 -17.75 -14.41
N LEU A 710 -20.06 -18.38 -14.93
CA LEU A 710 -20.19 -18.72 -16.35
C LEU A 710 -20.31 -17.48 -17.24
N LEU A 711 -21.17 -16.52 -16.88
CA LEU A 711 -21.33 -15.25 -17.61
C LEU A 711 -20.04 -14.43 -17.62
N MET A 712 -19.25 -14.53 -16.55
CA MET A 712 -17.94 -13.90 -16.42
C MET A 712 -16.82 -14.69 -17.12
N PHE A 713 -17.10 -15.84 -17.75
CA PHE A 713 -16.12 -16.73 -18.38
C PHE A 713 -14.98 -17.19 -17.44
N ASP A 714 -15.28 -17.40 -16.16
CA ASP A 714 -14.31 -17.91 -15.17
C ASP A 714 -14.96 -18.90 -14.19
N PRO A 715 -15.42 -20.10 -14.64
CA PRO A 715 -16.15 -21.04 -13.78
C PRO A 715 -15.26 -21.92 -12.89
N TRP A 716 -13.93 -21.91 -13.07
CA TRP A 716 -13.07 -22.96 -12.51
C TRP A 716 -13.04 -23.04 -10.99
N HIS A 717 -13.15 -21.92 -10.30
CA HIS A 717 -13.21 -21.89 -8.84
C HIS A 717 -14.42 -22.67 -8.27
N MET A 718 -15.52 -22.78 -9.01
CA MET A 718 -16.69 -23.58 -8.62
C MET A 718 -16.39 -25.09 -8.59
N ILE A 719 -15.41 -25.55 -9.38
CA ILE A 719 -15.03 -26.97 -9.45
C ILE A 719 -13.84 -27.25 -8.52
N THR A 720 -12.85 -26.35 -8.50
CA THR A 720 -11.58 -26.61 -7.81
C THR A 720 -11.60 -26.28 -6.32
N SER A 721 -12.45 -25.35 -5.90
CA SER A 721 -12.34 -24.69 -4.58
C SER A 721 -13.64 -24.60 -3.79
N PHE A 722 -14.79 -24.85 -4.42
CA PHE A 722 -16.11 -24.69 -3.81
C PHE A 722 -16.33 -25.60 -2.59
N ILE A 723 -15.94 -26.88 -2.69
CA ILE A 723 -16.13 -27.84 -1.60
C ILE A 723 -15.30 -27.45 -0.38
N GLN A 724 -14.04 -27.05 -0.60
CA GLN A 724 -13.15 -26.59 0.47
C GLN A 724 -13.72 -25.34 1.15
N TYR A 725 -14.24 -24.39 0.36
CA TYR A 725 -14.89 -23.20 0.87
C TYR A 725 -16.13 -23.52 1.72
N LEU A 726 -17.00 -24.42 1.25
CA LEU A 726 -18.17 -24.86 2.01
C LEU A 726 -17.74 -25.45 3.36
N LEU A 727 -16.78 -26.38 3.36
CA LEU A 727 -16.30 -27.04 4.58
C LEU A 727 -15.69 -26.07 5.59
N LEU A 728 -14.98 -25.03 5.13
CA LEU A 728 -14.35 -24.04 5.98
C LEU A 728 -15.28 -22.90 6.41
N THR A 729 -16.50 -22.81 5.85
CA THR A 729 -17.47 -21.75 6.19
C THR A 729 -17.73 -21.64 7.70
N PRO A 730 -17.92 -22.73 8.47
CA PRO A 730 -18.14 -22.61 9.92
C PRO A 730 -16.91 -22.14 10.68
N THR A 731 -15.70 -22.39 10.17
CA THR A 731 -14.46 -21.84 10.74
C THR A 731 -14.43 -20.32 10.56
N TYR A 732 -14.84 -19.82 9.40
CA TYR A 732 -14.92 -18.37 9.15
C TYR A 732 -15.94 -17.70 10.07
N VAL A 733 -17.11 -18.33 10.24
CA VAL A 733 -18.17 -17.78 11.08
C VAL A 733 -17.83 -17.84 12.57
N ASN A 734 -17.34 -18.98 13.07
CA ASN A 734 -17.19 -19.21 14.51
C ASN A 734 -15.77 -18.94 15.03
N VAL A 735 -14.71 -19.31 14.30
CA VAL A 735 -13.34 -19.16 14.80
C VAL A 735 -12.79 -17.77 14.47
N LEU A 736 -12.86 -17.37 13.20
CA LEU A 736 -12.24 -16.12 12.75
C LEU A 736 -12.95 -14.88 13.32
N ASN A 737 -14.28 -14.86 13.35
CA ASN A 737 -15.03 -13.73 13.93
C ASN A 737 -14.82 -13.62 15.44
N VAL A 738 -14.89 -14.73 16.20
CA VAL A 738 -14.64 -14.71 17.65
C VAL A 738 -13.22 -14.18 17.91
N TYR A 739 -12.22 -14.70 17.20
CA TYR A 739 -10.86 -14.23 17.37
C TYR A 739 -10.69 -12.75 17.04
N ALA A 740 -11.32 -12.27 15.96
CA ALA A 740 -11.26 -10.87 15.54
C ALA A 740 -11.86 -9.93 16.60
N PHE A 741 -13.10 -10.20 17.05
CA PHE A 741 -13.79 -9.36 18.04
C PHE A 741 -13.10 -9.40 19.41
N CYS A 742 -12.63 -10.58 19.85
CA CYS A 742 -11.84 -10.72 21.08
C CYS A 742 -10.46 -10.03 21.00
N ASN A 743 -9.99 -9.63 19.82
CA ASN A 743 -8.71 -8.97 19.63
C ASN A 743 -8.82 -7.57 18.99
N THR A 744 -9.94 -6.86 19.21
CA THR A 744 -10.15 -5.46 18.81
C THR A 744 -9.23 -4.46 19.53
N HIS A 745 -8.73 -4.82 20.72
CA HIS A 745 -7.71 -4.06 21.45
C HIS A 745 -6.31 -4.12 20.82
N ASP A 746 -6.03 -5.16 20.02
CA ASP A 746 -4.75 -5.32 19.35
C ASP A 746 -4.75 -4.47 18.07
N ILE A 747 -3.89 -3.45 18.01
CA ILE A 747 -3.75 -2.58 16.82
C ILE A 747 -2.40 -2.87 16.12
N SER A 748 -1.69 -3.92 16.54
CA SER A 748 -0.41 -4.28 15.94
C SER A 748 -0.60 -4.71 14.49
N TRP A 749 0.36 -4.33 13.66
CA TRP A 749 0.40 -4.72 12.26
C TRP A 749 0.97 -6.15 12.05
N GLY A 750 1.43 -6.81 13.12
CA GLY A 750 1.93 -8.20 13.07
C GLY A 750 3.39 -8.37 12.63
N THR A 751 4.14 -7.29 12.42
CA THR A 751 5.59 -7.34 12.12
C THR A 751 6.42 -7.26 13.41
N LYS A 752 7.47 -8.10 13.47
CA LYS A 752 8.41 -8.20 14.60
C LYS A 752 9.22 -6.90 14.75
N GLY A 753 9.57 -6.58 15.99
CA GLY A 753 10.01 -5.26 16.47
C GLY A 753 11.22 -4.62 15.79
N ASP A 754 11.47 -3.37 16.18
CA ASP A 754 12.57 -2.53 15.70
C ASP A 754 13.93 -3.11 16.09
N ASP A 755 14.75 -3.43 15.09
CA ASP A 755 16.17 -3.66 15.29
C ASP A 755 16.89 -2.33 15.01
N LYS A 756 17.91 -2.01 15.81
CA LYS A 756 18.70 -0.79 15.62
C LYS A 756 19.59 -0.95 14.38
N PRO A 757 19.57 0.01 13.42
CA PRO A 757 20.48 0.00 12.28
C PRO A 757 21.93 0.19 12.72
N GLU A 758 22.87 -0.35 11.93
CA GLU A 758 24.31 -0.10 12.09
C GLU A 758 24.66 1.36 11.75
N GLU A 759 25.56 1.97 12.53
CA GLU A 759 25.93 3.39 12.42
C GLU A 759 26.65 3.70 11.09
N LEU A 760 26.24 4.77 10.41
CA LEU A 760 26.79 5.24 9.14
C LEU A 760 27.64 6.51 9.36
N PRO A 761 28.53 6.88 8.43
CA PRO A 761 29.34 8.10 8.57
C PRO A 761 28.50 9.40 8.44
N THR A 762 28.87 10.42 9.21
CA THR A 762 28.29 11.78 9.21
C THR A 762 29.08 12.74 8.30
N VAL A 763 28.39 13.66 7.63
CA VAL A 763 29.01 14.73 6.82
C VAL A 763 28.68 16.09 7.42
N ASP A 764 29.72 16.85 7.81
CA ASP A 764 29.60 18.24 8.26
C ASP A 764 30.15 19.21 7.20
N THR A 765 29.32 20.16 6.76
CA THR A 765 29.69 21.16 5.74
C THR A 765 29.84 22.53 6.41
N LYS A 766 31.01 22.84 6.98
CA LYS A 766 31.24 24.13 7.65
C LYS A 766 31.36 25.33 6.68
N ASP A 767 31.60 25.11 5.38
CA ASP A 767 31.90 26.20 4.41
C ASP A 767 31.18 26.06 3.04
N GLY A 768 30.02 25.39 2.97
CA GLY A 768 29.33 25.12 1.70
C GLY A 768 30.01 24.09 0.77
N LYS A 769 31.14 23.51 1.20
CA LYS A 769 31.89 22.43 0.51
C LYS A 769 31.95 21.19 1.39
N GLY A 770 31.27 20.11 1.02
CA GLY A 770 31.23 18.86 1.79
C GLY A 770 32.41 17.96 1.41
N LYS A 771 33.19 17.48 2.39
CA LYS A 771 34.17 16.42 2.14
C LYS A 771 33.44 15.07 2.21
N THR A 772 33.43 14.29 1.13
CA THR A 772 32.80 12.96 1.13
C THR A 772 33.73 11.95 0.46
N ASP A 773 33.98 10.84 1.13
CA ASP A 773 34.74 9.72 0.58
C ASP A 773 33.86 8.99 -0.45
N LEU A 774 34.28 8.97 -1.73
CA LEU A 774 33.73 8.12 -2.78
C LEU A 774 34.58 6.85 -2.87
N PRO A 775 33.99 5.65 -2.92
CA PRO A 775 34.75 4.41 -3.07
C PRO A 775 35.37 4.29 -4.48
N ASP A 776 36.60 3.77 -4.56
CA ASP A 776 37.36 3.56 -5.80
C ASP A 776 37.07 2.16 -6.41
N GLU A 777 37.33 1.96 -7.71
CA GLU A 777 36.92 0.74 -8.47
C GLU A 777 37.48 -0.59 -7.91
N GLY A 778 38.58 -0.54 -7.17
CA GLY A 778 39.18 -1.69 -6.49
C GLY A 778 38.50 -2.09 -5.16
N ASP A 779 37.77 -1.17 -4.52
CA ASP A 779 37.17 -1.37 -3.19
C ASP A 779 35.85 -2.18 -3.26
N LEU A 780 35.18 -2.18 -4.42
CA LEU A 780 33.96 -2.96 -4.67
C LEU A 780 34.17 -4.48 -4.63
N ASN A 781 35.30 -4.99 -5.15
CA ASN A 781 35.59 -6.44 -5.11
C ASN A 781 36.02 -6.90 -3.72
N ALA A 782 36.69 -6.03 -2.94
CA ALA A 782 37.13 -6.33 -1.57
C ALA A 782 35.98 -6.22 -0.54
N GLN A 783 34.98 -5.37 -0.79
CA GLN A 783 33.72 -5.36 -0.03
C GLN A 783 32.91 -6.63 -0.26
N TYR A 784 32.84 -7.12 -1.50
CA TYR A 784 32.17 -8.37 -1.87
C TYR A 784 32.76 -9.61 -1.16
N GLU A 785 34.08 -9.67 -0.97
CA GLU A 785 34.75 -10.76 -0.24
C GLU A 785 34.62 -10.65 1.30
N ARG A 786 34.43 -9.44 1.83
CA ARG A 786 34.23 -9.19 3.28
C ARG A 786 32.83 -9.57 3.75
N GLU A 787 31.81 -9.31 2.92
CA GLU A 787 30.43 -9.75 3.13
C GLU A 787 30.29 -11.28 3.17
N LEU A 788 31.16 -12.01 2.44
CA LEU A 788 31.21 -13.48 2.45
C LEU A 788 31.82 -14.07 3.73
N ALA A 789 32.49 -13.28 4.58
CA ALA A 789 33.08 -13.74 5.84
C ALA A 789 32.16 -13.58 7.07
N VAL A 790 30.99 -12.94 6.93
CA VAL A 790 30.04 -12.68 8.03
C VAL A 790 29.00 -13.81 8.18
N PHE A 791 29.47 -15.05 8.18
CA PHE A 791 28.66 -16.22 8.59
C PHE A 791 29.44 -17.09 9.57
N GLY A 792 29.61 -16.58 10.80
CA GLY A 792 30.43 -17.29 11.79
C GLY A 792 30.10 -17.14 13.27
N LYS A 793 29.18 -16.27 13.74
CA LYS A 793 28.84 -16.20 15.19
C LYS A 793 27.37 -15.91 15.49
N LYS A 794 26.87 -16.65 16.48
CA LYS A 794 25.48 -16.69 16.98
C LYS A 794 25.22 -15.51 17.95
N HIS A 795 24.17 -14.73 17.68
CA HIS A 795 23.74 -13.59 18.49
C HIS A 795 23.01 -14.05 19.77
N VAL A 796 23.36 -13.46 20.93
CA VAL A 796 22.72 -13.70 22.24
C VAL A 796 22.02 -12.41 22.67
N VAL A 797 20.72 -12.52 22.97
CA VAL A 797 19.85 -11.40 23.35
C VAL A 797 20.08 -11.04 24.82
N ILE A 798 20.49 -9.81 25.10
CA ILE A 798 20.47 -9.22 26.44
C ILE A 798 19.17 -8.45 26.58
N GLN A 799 18.32 -8.85 27.53
CA GLN A 799 17.19 -8.03 27.95
C GLN A 799 17.63 -7.02 29.02
N LYS A 800 17.27 -5.76 28.83
CA LYS A 800 17.09 -4.80 29.92
C LYS A 800 15.70 -4.17 29.84
N PRO A 801 15.06 -3.90 30.98
CA PRO A 801 13.62 -3.63 31.07
C PRO A 801 13.26 -2.19 30.67
N PRO A 802 12.04 -1.91 30.18
CA PRO A 802 11.62 -0.59 29.74
C PRO A 802 10.97 0.25 30.85
N SER A 803 11.18 1.57 30.82
CA SER A 803 10.38 2.58 31.54
C SER A 803 9.73 3.56 30.53
N ASP A 804 8.83 3.02 29.72
CA ASP A 804 7.74 3.73 29.01
C ASP A 804 6.41 2.92 29.11
N ALA A 805 6.45 1.77 29.80
CA ALA A 805 5.37 0.81 29.91
C ALA A 805 4.15 1.38 30.66
N GLN A 806 4.34 2.30 31.60
CA GLN A 806 3.27 2.80 32.46
C GLN A 806 2.25 3.73 31.76
N LYS A 807 2.66 4.44 30.69
CA LYS A 807 1.73 5.23 29.85
C LYS A 807 1.06 4.38 28.77
N ALA A 808 1.78 3.39 28.23
CA ALA A 808 1.23 2.40 27.34
C ALA A 808 0.22 1.48 28.05
N GLU A 809 0.42 1.17 29.33
CA GLU A 809 -0.44 0.28 30.13
C GLU A 809 -1.83 0.89 30.35
N ALA A 810 -1.95 2.18 30.70
CA ALA A 810 -3.24 2.84 30.84
C ALA A 810 -4.03 2.91 29.52
N GLN A 811 -3.35 3.18 28.40
CA GLN A 811 -3.97 3.17 27.07
C GLN A 811 -4.38 1.74 26.67
N MET A 812 -3.55 0.75 26.97
CA MET A 812 -3.84 -0.67 26.70
C MET A 812 -4.99 -1.19 27.55
N ASP A 813 -5.15 -0.74 28.79
CA ASP A 813 -6.26 -1.11 29.65
C ASP A 813 -7.57 -0.48 29.21
N TYR A 814 -7.55 0.79 28.78
CA TYR A 814 -8.70 1.41 28.09
C TYR A 814 -9.09 0.63 26.82
N TYR A 815 -8.10 0.18 26.03
CA TYR A 815 -8.35 -0.59 24.82
C TYR A 815 -8.93 -1.98 25.12
N ARG A 816 -8.44 -2.64 26.17
CA ARG A 816 -8.97 -3.92 26.66
C ARG A 816 -10.39 -3.78 27.19
N TRP A 817 -10.73 -2.67 27.84
CA TRP A 817 -12.08 -2.38 28.31
C TRP A 817 -13.07 -2.21 27.16
N ILE A 818 -12.75 -1.39 26.15
CA ILE A 818 -13.60 -1.23 24.95
C ILE A 818 -13.80 -2.56 24.24
N ARG A 819 -12.74 -3.36 24.08
CA ARG A 819 -12.87 -4.73 23.55
C ARG A 819 -13.91 -5.51 24.35
N SER A 820 -13.78 -5.56 25.67
CA SER A 820 -14.69 -6.34 26.52
C SER A 820 -16.13 -5.88 26.35
N LEU A 821 -16.38 -4.56 26.21
CA LEU A 821 -17.70 -4.01 25.95
C LEU A 821 -18.26 -4.43 24.58
N VAL A 822 -17.46 -4.30 23.51
CA VAL A 822 -17.85 -4.69 22.14
C VAL A 822 -18.20 -6.17 22.09
N VAL A 823 -17.33 -7.03 22.65
CA VAL A 823 -17.56 -8.48 22.71
C VAL A 823 -18.80 -8.80 23.53
N LEU A 824 -19.00 -8.14 24.68
CA LEU A 824 -20.17 -8.38 25.52
C LEU A 824 -21.47 -8.00 24.82
N ILE A 825 -21.53 -6.83 24.17
CA ILE A 825 -22.71 -6.41 23.39
C ILE A 825 -22.97 -7.40 22.25
N TRP A 826 -21.92 -7.79 21.53
CA TRP A 826 -22.03 -8.75 20.43
C TRP A 826 -22.53 -10.13 20.89
N MET A 827 -22.02 -10.63 22.02
CA MET A 827 -22.47 -11.88 22.63
C MET A 827 -23.91 -11.80 23.11
N ILE A 828 -24.27 -10.75 23.85
CA ILE A 828 -25.64 -10.56 24.38
C ILE A 828 -26.65 -10.44 23.24
N THR A 829 -26.32 -9.70 22.17
CA THR A 829 -27.22 -9.54 21.02
C THR A 829 -27.37 -10.84 20.22
N ASN A 830 -26.30 -11.60 19.98
CA ASN A 830 -26.40 -12.92 19.34
C ASN A 830 -27.14 -13.94 20.22
N PHE A 831 -26.89 -13.95 21.53
CA PHE A 831 -27.61 -14.80 22.47
C PHE A 831 -29.10 -14.43 22.53
N GLY A 832 -29.41 -13.13 22.60
CA GLY A 832 -30.78 -12.62 22.58
C GLY A 832 -31.54 -13.00 21.30
N LEU A 833 -30.86 -13.00 20.14
CA LEU A 833 -31.42 -13.50 18.89
C LEU A 833 -31.78 -14.99 18.99
N VAL A 834 -30.85 -15.82 19.47
CA VAL A 834 -31.07 -17.27 19.64
C VAL A 834 -32.20 -17.54 20.63
N ALA A 835 -32.21 -16.85 21.76
CA ALA A 835 -33.23 -16.99 22.80
C ALA A 835 -34.62 -16.56 22.30
N LEU A 836 -34.71 -15.49 21.51
CA LEU A 836 -35.96 -15.04 20.92
C LEU A 836 -36.54 -16.06 19.93
N VAL A 837 -35.70 -16.59 19.04
CA VAL A 837 -36.13 -17.52 17.98
C VAL A 837 -36.49 -18.89 18.54
N LEU A 838 -35.70 -19.40 19.50
CA LEU A 838 -35.96 -20.69 20.13
C LEU A 838 -36.91 -20.59 21.34
N SER A 839 -37.33 -19.38 21.73
CA SER A 839 -38.11 -19.11 22.96
C SER A 839 -37.44 -19.60 24.26
N THR A 840 -36.13 -19.84 24.25
CA THR A 840 -35.40 -20.40 25.39
C THR A 840 -35.03 -19.32 26.43
N ALA A 841 -34.38 -19.73 27.53
CA ALA A 841 -33.92 -18.82 28.60
C ALA A 841 -35.03 -18.10 29.39
N GLY A 842 -36.19 -18.75 29.56
CA GLY A 842 -37.27 -18.28 30.44
C GLY A 842 -38.32 -17.38 29.78
N LEU A 843 -38.21 -17.11 28.47
CA LEU A 843 -39.25 -16.45 27.68
C LEU A 843 -40.56 -17.26 27.62
N GLU A 844 -40.48 -18.59 27.72
CA GLU A 844 -41.62 -19.50 27.89
C GLU A 844 -42.51 -19.12 29.11
N ARG A 845 -41.93 -18.56 30.17
CA ARG A 845 -42.68 -18.15 31.39
C ARG A 845 -43.48 -16.86 31.21
N LEU A 846 -43.21 -16.08 30.17
CA LEU A 846 -43.92 -14.84 29.85
C LEU A 846 -45.14 -15.08 28.94
N SER A 847 -45.20 -16.22 28.23
CA SER A 847 -46.36 -16.63 27.41
C SER A 847 -46.69 -18.12 27.59
N PRO A 848 -47.19 -18.55 28.77
CA PRO A 848 -47.30 -19.95 29.14
C PRO A 848 -48.42 -20.75 28.45
N SER A 849 -49.30 -20.16 27.64
CA SER A 849 -50.53 -20.82 27.15
C SER A 849 -50.51 -21.30 25.69
N GLN A 850 -49.42 -21.15 24.93
CA GLN A 850 -49.32 -21.62 23.52
C GLN A 850 -47.88 -22.03 23.11
N ALA A 851 -47.07 -22.57 24.04
CA ALA A 851 -45.61 -22.59 23.89
C ALA A 851 -45.06 -23.48 22.74
N GLU A 852 -45.56 -24.70 22.54
CA GLU A 852 -44.98 -25.62 21.54
C GLU A 852 -45.38 -25.27 20.10
N GLU A 853 -46.66 -25.03 19.81
CA GLU A 853 -47.13 -24.67 18.46
C GLU A 853 -46.62 -23.29 18.01
N SER A 854 -46.44 -22.34 18.94
CA SER A 854 -45.94 -21.00 18.60
C SER A 854 -44.41 -20.95 18.43
N GLN A 855 -43.67 -21.89 19.01
CA GLN A 855 -42.21 -22.00 18.84
C GLN A 855 -41.84 -22.46 17.43
N ASP A 856 -42.48 -23.52 16.93
CA ASP A 856 -42.24 -24.02 15.56
C ASP A 856 -42.64 -23.01 14.48
N GLN A 857 -43.71 -22.24 14.73
CA GLN A 857 -44.11 -21.15 13.83
C GLN A 857 -43.09 -20.00 13.81
N ARG A 858 -42.53 -19.61 14.95
CA ARG A 858 -41.51 -18.54 15.04
C ARG A 858 -40.19 -18.93 14.39
N SER A 859 -39.71 -20.15 14.66
CA SER A 859 -38.47 -20.67 14.06
C SER A 859 -38.60 -20.78 12.54
N THR A 860 -39.75 -21.29 12.05
CA THR A 860 -40.06 -21.38 10.62
C THR A 860 -40.16 -20.01 9.96
N LEU A 861 -40.82 -19.03 10.61
CA LEU A 861 -40.93 -17.66 10.11
C LEU A 861 -39.57 -16.98 10.04
N TYR A 862 -38.77 -17.09 11.11
CA TYR A 862 -37.42 -16.50 11.15
C TYR A 862 -36.51 -17.10 10.08
N MET A 863 -36.50 -18.43 9.94
CA MET A 863 -35.74 -19.12 8.90
C MET A 863 -36.18 -18.69 7.50
N THR A 864 -37.48 -18.55 7.28
CA THR A 864 -38.01 -18.02 6.01
C THR A 864 -37.47 -16.61 5.74
N ILE A 865 -37.52 -15.70 6.71
CA ILE A 865 -36.99 -14.33 6.57
C ILE A 865 -35.49 -14.35 6.25
N VAL A 866 -34.70 -15.17 6.95
CA VAL A 866 -33.25 -15.29 6.70
C VAL A 866 -32.98 -15.81 5.30
N LEU A 867 -33.63 -16.90 4.88
CA LEU A 867 -33.46 -17.51 3.56
C LEU A 867 -33.82 -16.54 2.43
N TRP A 868 -34.96 -15.83 2.54
CA TRP A 868 -35.37 -14.84 1.56
C TRP A 868 -34.50 -13.59 1.56
N SER A 869 -33.96 -13.20 2.72
CA SER A 869 -33.00 -12.09 2.80
C SER A 869 -31.68 -12.45 2.11
N VAL A 870 -31.14 -13.66 2.34
CA VAL A 870 -29.95 -14.15 1.65
C VAL A 870 -30.18 -14.23 0.14
N ALA A 871 -31.36 -14.70 -0.28
CA ALA A 871 -31.76 -14.72 -1.68
C ALA A 871 -31.83 -13.31 -2.29
N GLY A 872 -32.43 -12.35 -1.59
CA GLY A 872 -32.51 -10.95 -2.00
C GLY A 872 -31.14 -10.28 -2.12
N LEU A 873 -30.26 -10.49 -1.14
CA LEU A 873 -28.88 -9.98 -1.17
C LEU A 873 -28.09 -10.57 -2.34
N SER A 874 -28.23 -11.88 -2.58
CA SER A 874 -27.54 -12.56 -3.70
C SER A 874 -28.08 -12.10 -5.05
N ALA A 875 -29.40 -11.92 -5.18
CA ALA A 875 -30.02 -11.38 -6.39
C ALA A 875 -29.56 -9.95 -6.67
N PHE A 876 -29.47 -9.09 -5.65
CA PHE A 876 -28.96 -7.72 -5.80
C PHE A 876 -27.53 -7.68 -6.34
N LYS A 877 -26.64 -8.51 -5.78
CA LYS A 877 -25.26 -8.68 -6.29
C LYS A 877 -25.24 -9.13 -7.74
N PHE A 878 -26.05 -10.13 -8.08
CA PHE A 878 -26.14 -10.68 -9.42
C PHE A 878 -26.62 -9.65 -10.45
N ILE A 879 -27.65 -8.88 -10.13
CA ILE A 879 -28.18 -7.82 -11.00
C ILE A 879 -27.09 -6.75 -11.26
N GLY A 880 -26.38 -6.32 -10.22
CA GLY A 880 -25.27 -5.37 -10.38
C GLY A 880 -24.11 -5.92 -11.20
N ALA A 881 -23.77 -7.20 -11.03
CA ALA A 881 -22.75 -7.86 -11.84
C ALA A 881 -23.15 -7.95 -13.32
N ILE A 882 -24.42 -8.22 -13.63
CA ILE A 882 -24.95 -8.18 -15.01
C ILE A 882 -24.89 -6.75 -15.55
N TRP A 883 -25.33 -5.76 -14.78
CA TRP A 883 -25.24 -4.36 -15.19
C TRP A 883 -23.81 -3.99 -15.56
N PHE A 884 -22.84 -4.33 -14.71
CA PHE A 884 -21.41 -4.12 -14.97
C PHE A 884 -20.96 -4.78 -16.28
N LEU A 885 -21.35 -6.05 -16.52
CA LEU A 885 -21.03 -6.75 -17.76
C LEU A 885 -21.59 -6.05 -18.99
N ILE A 886 -22.84 -5.60 -18.94
CA ILE A 886 -23.48 -4.86 -20.04
C ILE A 886 -22.69 -3.57 -20.31
N VAL A 887 -22.40 -2.78 -19.28
CA VAL A 887 -21.62 -1.54 -19.42
C VAL A 887 -20.23 -1.82 -19.99
N ARG A 888 -19.56 -2.87 -19.52
CA ARG A 888 -18.25 -3.30 -20.01
C ARG A 888 -18.27 -3.68 -21.48
N MET A 889 -19.33 -4.33 -21.98
CA MET A 889 -19.45 -4.68 -23.40
C MET A 889 -19.41 -3.44 -24.30
N PHE A 890 -19.97 -2.31 -23.85
CA PHE A 890 -19.96 -1.05 -24.61
C PHE A 890 -18.72 -0.19 -24.37
N ARG A 891 -18.19 -0.16 -23.13
CA ARG A 891 -17.05 0.71 -22.77
C ARG A 891 -15.68 0.07 -23.00
N GLY A 892 -15.59 -1.27 -23.06
CA GLY A 892 -14.36 -2.01 -23.33
C GLY A 892 -13.30 -1.98 -22.23
N VAL A 893 -13.69 -1.64 -20.98
CA VAL A 893 -12.84 -1.68 -19.77
C VAL A 893 -13.58 -2.31 -18.61
#